data_AF-A0A971QD18-F1
#
_entry.id   AF-A0A971QD18-F1
#
_cell.length_a   1.000
_cell.length_b   1.000
_cell.length_c   1.000
_cell.angle_alpha   90.00
_cell.angle_beta   90.00
_cell.angle_gamma   90.00
#
_symmetry.space_group_name_H-M   'P 1'
#
loop_
_entity.id
_entity.type
_entity.pdbx_description
1 polymer ?
#
loop_
_entity_poly.entity_id
_entity_poly.type
_entity_poly.pdbx_seq_one_letter_code
_entity_poly.pdbx_strand_id
1 'polypeptide(L)'
;MEMVDIHWDRDIDRREIQQLSNADAITAFFARLGYNTDARIEHTPATLRIDAQGVIRPIEAIERIANHDDALQVMLFVVKSVTVSHTRELARQFRNRYGNFLLVLTTPDYDRLDFVLLERYNPVQKSKPGSMKLQEARIRPRVLTVSRRDPTRQHLRVLRRFTYTEGDPFAQFYKLRSAYDVAEWSEEFFNNRALFSDYYLKERLRETPAWGEDPKPAYQDLVGVYAGPVKDLRGKPVSEARDKLFEPVFKKLGFDFEPVRAAGSGHTEPDYLLRAPGNGKRPLALALVYSWDRSLDMKDDERDGDSPEEVPGAVVISLLEKNLAPWAVVTNGKLWRLYSQHTHSRATNYYEIDLEEVMAQGTPSTSDPAESFRYFWLLFRSGAFIQHDILIDGEARKASFLDQLLLGSEAYARELGERLKERTFVDIFPHLAKGFIEHMRAREGEHADLTQERLDQVFQGTLTLLYRLLFLLYAESRDLLPVREERGYFEVSLTRLKDEIARAAGPLDDQRDMALENAHDSTSCALYERFMNLCRIVENGDEGVNVPVYNGGLFMTTPDDSDDTPEAQNARFLQQYKVPDLHFAKALDRLARDEDPKRLDLVPIDFKSLGVRQLGSIYEGLLEFKLRIAPTKMAIVKGKKSEQIIPYTEAAKTKSRILTHKKADGGGERVLPRGAVYLENDKGERKATGSYYTPDHIVKYIVEHTVGPVLQAKFEALRPKLRQAEKLRKAFDKKQEGLKSAGLRPEASAKADLIGREL
;
A
#
# COMPACT_ATOMS: atom_id res chain seq x y z
N MET A 1 41.52 10.97 -11.06
CA MET A 1 40.14 11.19 -10.58
C MET A 1 40.03 10.41 -9.30
N GLU A 2 40.44 11.01 -8.18
CA GLU A 2 40.21 10.41 -6.86
C GLU A 2 38.70 10.32 -6.68
N MET A 3 38.19 9.11 -6.43
CA MET A 3 36.78 8.92 -6.08
C MET A 3 36.55 9.67 -4.77
N VAL A 4 35.82 10.78 -4.86
CA VAL A 4 35.31 11.50 -3.69
C VAL A 4 34.43 10.52 -2.92
N ASP A 5 34.84 10.20 -1.69
CA ASP A 5 34.19 9.20 -0.85
C ASP A 5 32.89 9.79 -0.30
N ILE A 6 31.80 9.70 -1.07
CA ILE A 6 30.48 10.15 -0.65
C ILE A 6 29.92 9.10 0.33
N HIS A 7 29.51 9.51 1.54
CA HIS A 7 28.88 8.63 2.55
C HIS A 7 27.43 8.30 2.15
N TRP A 8 27.26 7.69 0.98
CA TRP A 8 26.01 7.08 0.58
C TRP A 8 25.70 5.89 1.47
N ASP A 9 24.43 5.51 1.51
CA ASP A 9 24.08 4.16 1.92
C ASP A 9 24.92 3.17 1.10
N ARG A 10 25.60 2.28 1.82
CA ARG A 10 26.43 1.27 1.20
C ARG A 10 25.53 0.37 0.36
N ASP A 11 25.97 0.07 -0.84
CA ASP A 11 25.29 -0.92 -1.65
C ASP A 11 25.35 -2.31 -0.99
N ILE A 12 24.27 -3.08 -1.14
CA ILE A 12 24.12 -4.42 -0.60
C ILE A 12 23.61 -5.32 -1.71
N ASP A 13 24.40 -6.32 -2.07
CA ASP A 13 24.02 -7.31 -3.06
C ASP A 13 23.35 -8.55 -2.41
N ARG A 14 22.76 -9.41 -3.25
CA ARG A 14 22.13 -10.66 -2.79
C ARG A 14 23.12 -11.60 -2.09
N ARG A 15 24.39 -11.61 -2.52
CA ARG A 15 25.42 -12.54 -2.02
C ARG A 15 25.81 -12.18 -0.58
N GLU A 16 25.91 -10.89 -0.27
CA GLU A 16 26.19 -10.42 1.09
C GLU A 16 25.15 -10.92 2.08
N ILE A 17 23.87 -10.90 1.69
CA ILE A 17 22.78 -11.43 2.52
C ILE A 17 22.85 -12.96 2.60
N GLN A 18 23.08 -13.65 1.47
CA GLN A 18 23.18 -15.11 1.45
C GLN A 18 24.30 -15.66 2.34
N GLN A 19 25.36 -14.88 2.58
CA GLN A 19 26.50 -15.22 3.43
C GLN A 19 26.21 -15.12 4.95
N LEU A 20 25.09 -14.52 5.38
CA LEU A 20 24.71 -14.31 6.79
C LEU A 20 24.30 -15.62 7.50
N SER A 21 25.19 -16.60 7.51
CA SER A 21 24.93 -17.99 7.90
C SER A 21 25.29 -18.32 9.35
N ASN A 22 25.82 -17.36 10.11
CA ASN A 22 26.18 -17.49 11.52
C ASN A 22 26.34 -16.10 12.17
N ALA A 23 26.54 -16.06 13.49
CA ALA A 23 26.71 -14.83 14.27
C ALA A 23 27.90 -13.97 13.82
N ASP A 24 29.01 -14.59 13.40
CA ASP A 24 30.20 -13.87 12.92
C ASP A 24 29.92 -13.17 11.60
N ALA A 25 29.20 -13.83 10.68
CA ALA A 25 28.81 -13.25 9.40
C ALA A 25 27.85 -12.06 9.59
N ILE A 26 26.90 -12.16 10.52
CA ILE A 26 26.00 -11.05 10.87
C ILE A 26 26.79 -9.89 11.48
N THR A 27 27.70 -10.17 12.42
CA THR A 27 28.55 -9.13 13.02
C THR A 27 29.41 -8.44 11.96
N ALA A 28 30.05 -9.21 11.08
CA ALA A 28 30.85 -8.68 9.99
C ALA A 28 30.02 -7.82 9.01
N PHE A 29 28.76 -8.18 8.79
CA PHE A 29 27.85 -7.36 8.00
C PHE A 29 27.54 -6.02 8.68
N PHE A 30 27.25 -5.99 9.97
CA PHE A 30 27.06 -4.72 10.69
C PHE A 30 28.34 -3.88 10.77
N ALA A 31 29.51 -4.49 10.92
CA ALA A 31 30.80 -3.79 10.83
C ALA A 31 30.97 -3.14 9.45
N ARG A 32 30.63 -3.87 8.38
CA ARG A 32 30.63 -3.37 6.99
C ARG A 32 29.63 -2.25 6.73
N LEU A 33 28.54 -2.20 7.50
CA LEU A 33 27.56 -1.11 7.50
C LEU A 33 28.02 0.09 8.34
N GLY A 34 29.19 0.06 8.98
CA GLY A 34 29.72 1.18 9.76
C GLY A 34 29.34 1.18 11.24
N TYR A 35 28.76 0.08 11.75
CA TYR A 35 28.49 -0.03 13.18
C TYR A 35 29.75 -0.40 13.98
N ASN A 36 29.85 0.12 15.20
CA ASN A 36 30.91 -0.24 16.14
C ASN A 36 30.66 -1.66 16.70
N THR A 37 31.42 -2.63 16.19
CA THR A 37 31.35 -4.04 16.59
C THR A 37 32.49 -4.47 17.52
N ASP A 38 33.41 -3.56 17.86
CA ASP A 38 34.58 -3.86 18.70
C ASP A 38 34.18 -4.26 20.12
N ALA A 39 33.01 -3.80 20.57
CA ALA A 39 32.45 -4.11 21.89
C ALA A 39 31.53 -5.35 21.88
N ARG A 40 31.67 -6.29 20.92
CA ARG A 40 30.84 -7.50 20.85
C ARG A 40 30.95 -8.32 22.14
N ILE A 41 29.80 -8.73 22.69
CA ILE A 41 29.73 -9.46 23.97
C ILE A 41 28.60 -10.48 23.96
N GLU A 42 28.85 -11.67 24.50
CA GLU A 42 27.83 -12.67 24.76
C GLU A 42 27.00 -12.32 25.99
N HIS A 43 25.70 -12.57 25.91
CA HIS A 43 24.75 -12.34 26.98
C HIS A 43 23.98 -13.61 27.32
N THR A 44 23.57 -13.71 28.59
CA THR A 44 22.54 -14.64 29.03
C THR A 44 21.24 -13.90 29.33
N PRO A 45 20.08 -14.57 29.30
CA PRO A 45 18.82 -13.97 29.73
C PRO A 45 18.93 -13.29 31.11
N ALA A 46 19.67 -13.90 32.04
CA ALA A 46 19.92 -13.34 33.37
C ALA A 46 20.73 -12.03 33.32
N THR A 47 21.80 -11.97 32.53
CA THR A 47 22.59 -10.71 32.38
C THR A 47 21.76 -9.58 31.78
N LEU A 48 20.79 -9.93 30.95
CA LEU A 48 19.85 -8.98 30.36
C LEU A 48 18.62 -8.72 31.23
N ARG A 49 18.46 -9.35 32.40
CA ARG A 49 17.24 -9.24 33.24
C ARG A 49 15.96 -9.56 32.44
N ILE A 50 16.02 -10.61 31.63
CA ILE A 50 14.84 -11.19 30.97
C ILE A 50 14.28 -12.23 31.93
N ASP A 51 13.12 -11.94 32.52
CA ASP A 51 12.55 -12.76 33.59
C ASP A 51 11.38 -13.65 33.11
N ALA A 52 10.80 -13.32 31.95
CA ALA A 52 9.67 -14.05 31.39
C ALA A 52 10.10 -15.44 30.88
N GLN A 53 9.70 -16.50 31.59
CA GLN A 53 10.04 -17.89 31.25
C GLN A 53 9.62 -18.29 29.82
N GLY A 54 8.51 -17.76 29.31
CA GLY A 54 8.08 -17.97 27.92
C GLY A 54 9.04 -17.38 26.88
N VAL A 55 9.81 -16.35 27.24
CA VAL A 55 10.87 -15.75 26.40
C VAL A 55 12.19 -16.47 26.56
N ILE A 56 12.51 -16.92 27.77
CA ILE A 56 13.79 -17.59 28.05
C ILE A 56 13.86 -18.94 27.34
N ARG A 57 12.80 -19.76 27.42
CA ARG A 57 12.82 -21.16 26.95
C ARG A 57 13.22 -21.34 25.47
N PRO A 58 12.80 -20.47 24.53
CA PRO A 58 13.21 -20.59 23.14
C PRO A 58 14.62 -20.06 22.84
N ILE A 59 15.22 -19.25 23.72
CA ILE A 59 16.54 -18.63 23.45
C ILE A 59 17.65 -19.66 23.58
N GLU A 60 18.47 -19.76 22.54
CA GLU A 60 19.66 -20.61 22.49
C GLU A 60 20.95 -19.79 22.66
N ALA A 61 21.01 -18.59 22.08
CA ALA A 61 22.15 -17.67 22.24
C ALA A 61 21.69 -16.21 22.18
N ILE A 62 22.43 -15.33 22.87
CA ILE A 62 22.24 -13.89 22.81
C ILE A 62 23.60 -13.20 22.71
N GLU A 63 23.74 -12.28 21.77
CA GLU A 63 24.96 -11.49 21.60
C GLU A 63 24.61 -10.02 21.37
N ARG A 64 25.32 -9.10 22.02
CA ARG A 64 25.34 -7.70 21.60
C ARG A 64 26.42 -7.58 20.54
N ILE A 65 26.03 -7.45 19.28
CA ILE A 65 26.96 -7.47 18.13
C ILE A 65 27.45 -6.08 17.75
N ALA A 66 26.73 -5.01 18.12
CA ALA A 66 27.20 -3.64 17.96
C ALA A 66 26.71 -2.72 19.10
N ASN A 67 27.49 -1.68 19.41
CA ASN A 67 27.15 -0.67 20.42
C ASN A 67 27.75 0.70 20.12
N HIS A 68 26.91 1.73 20.12
CA HIS A 68 27.31 3.13 20.08
C HIS A 68 26.88 3.82 21.38
N ASP A 69 27.80 3.91 22.33
CA ASP A 69 27.66 4.62 23.61
C ASP A 69 26.38 4.27 24.40
N ASP A 70 25.93 3.02 24.30
CA ASP A 70 24.66 2.50 24.83
C ASP A 70 23.40 3.21 24.30
N ALA A 71 23.54 4.18 23.39
CA ALA A 71 22.45 4.95 22.80
C ALA A 71 21.79 4.20 21.64
N LEU A 72 22.55 3.44 20.85
CA LEU A 72 22.04 2.50 19.84
C LEU A 72 22.80 1.17 19.91
N GLN A 73 22.06 0.10 20.12
CA GLN A 73 22.61 -1.25 20.29
C GLN A 73 21.98 -2.22 19.29
N VAL A 74 22.81 -3.10 18.73
CA VAL A 74 22.34 -4.22 17.88
C VAL A 74 22.52 -5.53 18.63
N MET A 75 21.43 -6.26 18.83
CA MET A 75 21.37 -7.49 19.62
C MET A 75 20.96 -8.67 18.74
N LEU A 76 21.79 -9.70 18.63
CA LEU A 76 21.46 -10.96 17.97
C LEU A 76 20.85 -11.94 18.99
N PHE A 77 19.71 -12.54 18.64
CA PHE A 77 19.06 -13.62 19.36
C PHE A 77 18.91 -14.82 18.44
N VAL A 78 19.52 -15.94 18.81
CA VAL A 78 19.25 -17.25 18.18
C VAL A 78 18.20 -17.95 19.02
N VAL A 79 17.07 -18.29 18.41
CA VAL A 79 15.90 -18.88 19.09
C VAL A 79 15.38 -20.09 18.32
N LYS A 80 14.79 -21.06 19.04
CA LYS A 80 14.21 -22.28 18.44
C LYS A 80 13.15 -22.00 17.38
N SER A 81 12.38 -20.93 17.56
CA SER A 81 11.33 -20.50 16.64
C SER A 81 11.07 -19.01 16.82
N VAL A 82 10.95 -18.27 15.73
CA VAL A 82 10.55 -16.86 15.75
C VAL A 82 9.06 -16.76 15.42
N THR A 83 8.27 -16.19 16.33
CA THR A 83 6.82 -15.94 16.16
C THR A 83 6.49 -14.52 16.56
N VAL A 84 5.38 -13.96 16.06
CA VAL A 84 4.91 -12.60 16.41
C VAL A 84 4.78 -12.44 17.93
N SER A 85 4.18 -13.44 18.60
CA SER A 85 4.00 -13.44 20.05
C SER A 85 5.35 -13.43 20.78
N HIS A 86 6.30 -14.25 20.35
CA HIS A 86 7.65 -14.28 20.93
C HIS A 86 8.36 -12.93 20.75
N THR A 87 8.34 -12.36 19.54
CA THR A 87 8.94 -11.06 19.23
C THR A 87 8.35 -9.94 20.09
N ARG A 88 7.02 -9.92 20.27
CA ARG A 88 6.32 -8.93 21.12
C ARG A 88 6.64 -9.08 22.60
N GLU A 89 6.67 -10.30 23.12
CA GLU A 89 7.05 -10.54 24.52
C GLU A 89 8.52 -10.19 24.76
N LEU A 90 9.42 -10.55 23.84
CA LEU A 90 10.83 -10.15 23.90
C LEU A 90 10.98 -8.62 23.88
N ALA A 91 10.30 -7.92 22.95
CA ALA A 91 10.31 -6.46 22.90
C ALA A 91 9.84 -5.82 24.22
N ARG A 92 8.82 -6.39 24.89
CA ARG A 92 8.35 -5.90 26.20
C ARG A 92 9.43 -5.93 27.28
N GLN A 93 10.40 -6.85 27.22
CA GLN A 93 11.54 -6.93 28.14
C GLN A 93 12.54 -5.77 27.97
N PHE A 94 12.47 -5.04 26.84
CA PHE A 94 13.33 -3.89 26.53
C PHE A 94 12.67 -2.53 26.80
N ARG A 95 11.42 -2.52 27.27
CA ARG A 95 10.62 -1.29 27.49
C ARG A 95 11.32 -0.26 28.38
N ASN A 96 11.87 -0.70 29.51
CA ASN A 96 12.44 0.17 30.54
C ASN A 96 13.98 0.27 30.46
N ARG A 97 14.60 -0.22 29.39
CA ARG A 97 16.06 -0.20 29.25
C ARG A 97 16.54 1.16 28.77
N TYR A 98 17.76 1.55 29.11
CA TYR A 98 18.37 2.73 28.51
C TYR A 98 18.77 2.43 27.06
N GLY A 99 18.69 3.42 26.17
CA GLY A 99 19.09 3.29 24.76
C GLY A 99 18.00 2.82 23.80
N ASN A 100 18.35 2.85 22.52
CA ASN A 100 17.59 2.33 21.39
C ASN A 100 18.14 0.98 20.94
N PHE A 101 17.27 0.12 20.42
CA PHE A 101 17.62 -1.26 20.11
C PHE A 101 17.13 -1.68 18.73
N LEU A 102 18.03 -2.30 17.98
CA LEU A 102 17.73 -3.12 16.82
C LEU A 102 18.03 -4.57 17.19
N LEU A 103 17.01 -5.43 17.22
CA LEU A 103 17.21 -6.86 17.45
C LEU A 103 17.35 -7.57 16.09
N VAL A 104 18.17 -8.62 16.04
CA VAL A 104 18.23 -9.56 14.93
C VAL A 104 17.79 -10.91 15.50
N LEU A 105 16.61 -11.39 15.11
CA LEU A 105 16.09 -12.68 15.58
C LEU A 105 16.23 -13.72 14.47
N THR A 106 16.70 -14.91 14.81
CA THR A 106 16.84 -15.99 13.83
C THR A 106 16.79 -17.37 14.46
N THR A 107 16.52 -18.38 13.64
CA THR A 107 16.66 -19.80 13.99
C THR A 107 18.12 -20.27 13.83
N PRO A 108 18.52 -21.41 14.41
CA PRO A 108 19.91 -21.89 14.33
C PRO A 108 20.44 -22.15 12.91
N ASP A 109 19.55 -22.26 11.93
CA ASP A 109 19.88 -22.41 10.50
C ASP A 109 20.17 -21.08 9.77
N TYR A 110 19.88 -19.95 10.42
CA TYR A 110 20.02 -18.60 9.86
C TYR A 110 19.26 -18.41 8.52
N ASP A 111 18.26 -19.23 8.21
CA ASP A 111 17.60 -19.18 6.89
C ASP A 111 16.69 -17.97 6.71
N ARG A 112 16.15 -17.45 7.82
CA ARG A 112 15.39 -16.19 7.86
C ARG A 112 15.91 -15.32 8.99
N LEU A 113 16.09 -14.03 8.70
CA LEU A 113 16.58 -13.03 9.64
C LEU A 113 15.48 -11.99 9.85
N ASP A 114 15.10 -11.79 11.11
CA ASP A 114 14.12 -10.78 11.48
C ASP A 114 14.87 -9.59 12.11
N PHE A 115 14.93 -8.49 11.37
CA PHE A 115 15.44 -7.23 11.90
C PHE A 115 14.27 -6.52 12.61
N VAL A 116 14.38 -6.35 13.92
CA VAL A 116 13.30 -5.85 14.78
C VAL A 116 13.72 -4.53 15.44
N LEU A 117 13.26 -3.41 14.89
CA LEU A 117 13.47 -2.10 15.47
C LEU A 117 12.49 -1.86 16.62
N LEU A 118 13.00 -1.51 17.80
CA LEU A 118 12.17 -1.27 18.97
C LEU A 118 11.81 0.22 19.10
N GLU A 119 10.62 0.60 18.65
CA GLU A 119 10.13 1.97 18.76
C GLU A 119 9.39 2.20 20.09
N ARG A 120 9.74 3.27 20.79
CA ARG A 120 9.01 3.71 21.99
C ARG A 120 8.02 4.79 21.64
N TYR A 121 6.82 4.71 22.20
CA TYR A 121 5.78 5.72 22.00
C TYR A 121 4.96 5.93 23.27
N ASN A 122 4.51 7.16 23.47
CA ASN A 122 3.58 7.51 24.53
C ASN A 122 2.15 7.50 23.95
N PRO A 123 1.26 6.60 24.38
CA PRO A 123 -0.09 6.56 23.85
C PRO A 123 -0.84 7.86 24.19
N VAL A 124 -1.41 8.50 23.17
CA VAL A 124 -2.28 9.68 23.34
C VAL A 124 -3.62 9.20 23.90
N GLN A 125 -3.76 9.15 25.23
CA GLN A 125 -5.06 9.03 25.89
C GLN A 125 -5.56 10.40 26.34
N LYS A 126 -6.83 10.70 26.05
CA LYS A 126 -7.57 11.81 26.69
C LYS A 126 -7.65 11.51 28.19
N SER A 127 -6.74 12.06 28.99
CA SER A 127 -6.83 11.98 30.45
C SER A 127 -8.12 12.67 30.89
N LYS A 128 -8.95 12.00 31.70
CA LYS A 128 -10.01 12.69 32.45
C LYS A 128 -9.36 13.78 33.30
N PRO A 129 -9.93 15.00 33.37
CA PRO A 129 -9.38 16.06 34.23
C PRO A 129 -9.26 15.54 35.67
N GLY A 130 -8.04 15.52 36.21
CA GLY A 130 -7.78 15.17 37.62
C GLY A 130 -7.02 13.87 37.90
N SER A 131 -6.69 13.03 36.91
CA SER A 131 -5.86 11.83 37.14
C SER A 131 -4.38 12.09 36.84
N MET A 132 -3.53 12.24 37.87
CA MET A 132 -2.06 12.20 37.74
C MET A 132 -1.56 10.73 37.64
N LYS A 133 -1.98 9.98 36.62
CA LYS A 133 -1.23 8.77 36.24
C LYS A 133 -0.17 9.18 35.23
N LEU A 134 1.11 9.02 35.59
CA LEU A 134 2.23 9.10 34.65
C LEU A 134 1.92 8.19 33.44
N GLN A 135 2.01 8.73 32.24
CA GLN A 135 1.86 7.95 31.01
C GLN A 135 3.03 6.97 30.91
N GLU A 136 2.75 5.67 30.97
CA GLU A 136 3.77 4.66 30.74
C GLU A 136 4.10 4.56 29.25
N ALA A 137 5.39 4.69 28.91
CA ALA A 137 5.87 4.49 27.55
C ALA A 137 5.59 3.04 27.12
N ARG A 138 5.00 2.88 25.93
CA ARG A 138 4.82 1.57 25.27
C ARG A 138 5.94 1.34 24.28
N ILE A 139 6.20 0.06 23.97
CA ILE A 139 7.18 -0.36 22.97
C ILE A 139 6.46 -1.09 21.84
N ARG A 140 6.77 -0.71 20.60
CA ARG A 140 6.25 -1.32 19.38
C ARG A 140 7.42 -1.91 18.60
N PRO A 141 7.46 -3.25 18.39
CA PRO A 141 8.42 -3.83 17.46
C PRO A 141 7.99 -3.54 16.02
N ARG A 142 8.91 -3.04 15.20
CA ARG A 142 8.80 -2.99 13.74
C ARG A 142 9.69 -4.08 13.15
N VAL A 143 9.11 -4.99 12.38
CA VAL A 143 9.78 -6.22 11.93
C VAL A 143 10.00 -6.15 10.42
N LEU A 144 11.23 -6.39 9.99
CA LEU A 144 11.62 -6.64 8.62
C LEU A 144 12.15 -8.08 8.56
N THR A 145 11.38 -8.99 7.97
CA THR A 145 11.80 -10.39 7.79
C THR A 145 12.51 -10.51 6.45
N VAL A 146 13.67 -11.15 6.42
CA VAL A 146 14.47 -11.35 5.21
C VAL A 146 14.81 -12.82 5.08
N SER A 147 14.36 -13.44 3.98
CA SER A 147 14.86 -14.74 3.55
C SER A 147 16.34 -14.62 3.15
N ARG A 148 17.22 -15.31 3.88
CA ARG A 148 18.66 -15.33 3.58
C ARG A 148 18.93 -15.93 2.20
N ARG A 149 18.17 -16.96 1.83
CA ARG A 149 18.37 -17.72 0.59
C ARG A 149 17.87 -16.96 -0.64
N ASP A 150 16.77 -16.22 -0.51
CA ASP A 150 16.17 -15.45 -1.60
C ASP A 150 15.75 -14.05 -1.12
N PRO A 151 16.70 -13.13 -0.89
CA PRO A 151 16.38 -11.75 -0.58
C PRO A 151 15.80 -11.05 -1.81
N THR A 152 14.63 -10.43 -1.66
CA THR A 152 14.00 -9.62 -2.70
C THR A 152 14.78 -8.32 -2.92
N ARG A 153 14.61 -7.67 -4.07
CA ARG A 153 15.22 -6.35 -4.31
C ARG A 153 14.72 -5.30 -3.31
N GLN A 154 13.46 -5.40 -2.87
CA GLN A 154 12.91 -4.58 -1.79
C GLN A 154 13.66 -4.81 -0.47
N HIS A 155 14.00 -6.04 -0.10
CA HIS A 155 14.82 -6.32 1.09
C HIS A 155 16.17 -5.62 1.01
N LEU A 156 16.86 -5.71 -0.14
CA LEU A 156 18.15 -5.04 -0.34
C LEU A 156 18.00 -3.52 -0.23
N ARG A 157 16.99 -2.94 -0.91
CA ARG A 157 16.63 -1.52 -0.86
C ARG A 157 16.43 -1.01 0.57
N VAL A 158 15.70 -1.74 1.41
CA VAL A 158 15.49 -1.38 2.82
C VAL A 158 16.78 -1.55 3.64
N LEU A 159 17.50 -2.66 3.47
CA LEU A 159 18.72 -2.95 4.22
C LEU A 159 19.86 -1.98 3.92
N ARG A 160 19.94 -1.41 2.71
CA ARG A 160 20.93 -0.36 2.41
C ARG A 160 20.84 0.82 3.37
N ARG A 161 19.61 1.21 3.74
CA ARG A 161 19.35 2.29 4.70
C ARG A 161 19.79 1.97 6.13
N PHE A 162 20.18 0.72 6.41
CA PHE A 162 20.75 0.37 7.69
C PHE A 162 22.19 0.87 7.82
N THR A 163 22.86 1.23 6.73
CA THR A 163 24.22 1.80 6.76
C THR A 163 24.28 2.96 7.76
N TYR A 164 25.25 2.91 8.66
CA TYR A 164 25.52 3.93 9.65
C TYR A 164 26.17 5.13 8.96
N THR A 165 25.38 6.15 8.65
CA THR A 165 25.85 7.37 7.97
C THR A 165 25.58 8.64 8.75
N GLU A 166 24.85 8.56 9.85
CA GLU A 166 24.47 9.75 10.63
C GLU A 166 25.54 10.12 11.65
N GLY A 167 25.58 11.41 12.00
CA GLY A 167 26.60 11.97 12.91
C GLY A 167 26.47 11.48 14.36
N ASP A 168 25.31 10.96 14.75
CA ASP A 168 25.04 10.45 16.10
C ASP A 168 24.04 9.28 16.11
N PRO A 169 24.00 8.50 17.22
CA PRO A 169 23.15 7.30 17.31
C PRO A 169 21.64 7.56 17.28
N PHE A 170 21.17 8.74 17.70
CA PHE A 170 19.74 9.09 17.68
C PHE A 170 19.29 9.40 16.25
N ALA A 171 20.07 10.21 15.52
CA ALA A 171 19.83 10.45 14.10
C ALA A 171 19.84 9.14 13.30
N GLN A 172 20.78 8.23 13.58
CA GLN A 172 20.81 6.92 12.95
C GLN A 172 19.57 6.07 13.28
N PHE A 173 19.08 6.11 14.53
CA PHE A 173 17.85 5.42 14.91
C PHE A 173 16.62 5.96 14.15
N TYR A 174 16.52 7.27 13.96
CA TYR A 174 15.43 7.86 13.16
C TYR A 174 15.52 7.48 11.68
N LYS A 175 16.73 7.43 11.13
CA LYS A 175 16.97 6.90 9.77
C LYS A 175 16.52 5.45 9.66
N LEU A 176 16.88 4.59 10.62
CA LEU A 176 16.38 3.22 10.69
C LEU A 176 14.86 3.21 10.72
N ARG A 177 14.21 3.98 11.59
CA ARG A 177 12.74 4.07 11.65
C ARG A 177 12.13 4.40 10.28
N SER A 178 12.68 5.40 9.59
CA SER A 178 12.24 5.76 8.24
C SER A 178 12.42 4.62 7.23
N ALA A 179 13.47 3.80 7.35
CA ALA A 179 13.66 2.62 6.50
C ALA A 179 12.54 1.58 6.67
N TYR A 180 12.02 1.40 7.88
CA TYR A 180 10.87 0.51 8.11
C TYR A 180 9.57 1.09 7.55
N ASP A 181 9.37 2.41 7.64
CA ASP A 181 8.23 3.05 6.97
C ASP A 181 8.32 2.85 5.44
N VAL A 182 9.51 2.92 4.83
CA VAL A 182 9.69 2.59 3.41
C VAL A 182 9.38 1.11 3.14
N ALA A 183 9.84 0.19 3.99
CA ALA A 183 9.56 -1.25 3.84
C ALA A 183 8.06 -1.56 3.78
N GLU A 184 7.24 -0.83 4.53
CA GLU A 184 5.79 -0.99 4.55
C GLU A 184 5.10 -0.56 3.25
N TRP A 185 5.66 0.35 2.45
CA TRP A 185 4.95 0.96 1.31
C TRP A 185 5.70 0.92 -0.02
N SER A 186 6.91 0.35 -0.01
CA SER A 186 7.82 0.38 -1.14
C SER A 186 7.49 -0.66 -2.19
N GLU A 187 7.51 -0.24 -3.46
CA GLU A 187 7.72 -1.13 -4.61
C GLU A 187 9.22 -1.33 -4.84
N GLU A 188 9.57 -2.13 -5.84
CA GLU A 188 10.96 -2.45 -6.17
C GLU A 188 11.84 -1.21 -6.47
N PHE A 189 11.29 -0.19 -7.12
CA PHE A 189 12.03 0.99 -7.58
C PHE A 189 11.47 2.33 -7.10
N PHE A 190 10.21 2.37 -6.67
CA PHE A 190 9.50 3.60 -6.32
C PHE A 190 8.43 3.32 -5.27
N ASN A 191 7.77 4.36 -4.78
CA ASN A 191 6.62 4.26 -3.88
C ASN A 191 5.45 4.99 -4.56
N ASN A 192 4.45 4.26 -5.07
CA ASN A 192 3.28 4.88 -5.69
C ASN A 192 2.07 4.75 -4.77
N ARG A 193 1.53 5.88 -4.30
CA ARG A 193 0.30 5.90 -3.49
C ARG A 193 -0.94 6.09 -4.35
N ALA A 194 -1.16 5.20 -5.31
CA ALA A 194 -2.33 5.25 -6.21
C ALA A 194 -2.46 6.56 -7.02
N LEU A 195 -1.35 7.24 -7.30
CA LEU A 195 -1.34 8.30 -8.32
C LEU A 195 -1.50 7.67 -9.71
N PHE A 196 -0.76 6.60 -9.97
CA PHE A 196 -0.87 5.77 -11.16
C PHE A 196 -1.31 4.34 -10.79
N SER A 197 -1.60 3.50 -11.78
CA SER A 197 -1.73 2.05 -11.56
C SER A 197 -0.33 1.44 -11.45
N ASP A 198 -0.08 0.61 -10.44
CA ASP A 198 1.21 -0.05 -10.26
C ASP A 198 1.54 -0.96 -11.44
N TYR A 199 0.52 -1.68 -11.96
CA TYR A 199 0.64 -2.48 -13.17
C TYR A 199 1.03 -1.62 -14.39
N TYR A 200 0.37 -0.47 -14.57
CA TYR A 200 0.64 0.40 -15.71
C TYR A 200 2.06 0.97 -15.67
N LEU A 201 2.56 1.37 -14.49
CA LEU A 201 3.93 1.83 -14.30
C LEU A 201 4.97 0.72 -14.55
N LYS A 202 4.68 -0.51 -14.11
CA LYS A 202 5.63 -1.62 -14.22
C LYS A 202 5.66 -2.21 -15.62
N GLU A 203 4.51 -2.34 -16.27
CA GLU A 203 4.38 -3.08 -17.52
C GLU A 203 4.18 -2.14 -18.72
N ARG A 204 3.15 -1.29 -18.69
CA ARG A 204 2.76 -0.48 -19.86
C ARG A 204 3.71 0.67 -20.16
N LEU A 205 4.29 1.28 -19.12
CA LEU A 205 5.30 2.31 -19.29
C LEU A 205 6.50 1.80 -20.11
N ARG A 206 6.89 0.52 -19.93
CA ARG A 206 8.04 -0.10 -20.64
C ARG A 206 7.82 -0.25 -22.14
N GLU A 207 6.56 -0.27 -22.56
CA GLU A 207 6.16 -0.36 -23.96
C GLU A 207 6.17 1.02 -24.66
N THR A 208 6.30 2.11 -23.91
CA THR A 208 6.27 3.47 -24.48
C THR A 208 7.60 3.80 -25.18
N PRO A 209 7.59 4.62 -26.26
CA PRO A 209 8.81 5.08 -26.90
C PRO A 209 9.76 5.80 -25.93
N ALA A 210 9.21 6.52 -24.95
CA ALA A 210 9.99 7.23 -23.93
C ALA A 210 10.85 6.28 -23.08
N TRP A 211 10.41 5.04 -22.87
CA TRP A 211 11.19 4.02 -22.18
C TRP A 211 12.44 3.59 -22.93
N GLY A 212 12.49 3.77 -24.25
CA GLY A 212 13.66 3.45 -25.08
C GLY A 212 14.79 4.49 -25.02
N GLU A 213 14.57 5.64 -24.41
CA GLU A 213 15.57 6.73 -24.36
C GLU A 213 16.78 6.37 -23.48
N ASP A 214 17.95 6.97 -23.65
CA ASP A 214 19.12 6.65 -22.80
C ASP A 214 19.19 7.60 -21.59
N PRO A 215 18.99 7.11 -20.34
CA PRO A 215 19.03 7.95 -19.17
C PRO A 215 20.46 8.15 -18.63
N LYS A 216 21.48 7.44 -19.16
CA LYS A 216 22.86 7.48 -18.64
C LYS A 216 23.49 8.88 -18.65
N PRO A 217 23.30 9.73 -19.67
CA PRO A 217 23.85 11.08 -19.64
C PRO A 217 23.25 11.92 -18.50
N ALA A 218 21.92 11.86 -18.32
CA ALA A 218 21.23 12.55 -17.25
C ALA A 218 21.61 11.99 -15.87
N TYR A 219 21.84 10.68 -15.77
CA TYR A 219 22.35 10.02 -14.57
C TYR A 219 23.72 10.58 -14.16
N GLN A 220 24.68 10.60 -15.09
CA GLN A 220 26.03 11.13 -14.83
C GLN A 220 26.00 12.60 -14.41
N ASP A 221 25.17 13.39 -15.08
CA ASP A 221 24.97 14.80 -14.76
C ASP A 221 24.42 15.01 -13.34
N LEU A 222 23.38 14.25 -12.96
CA LEU A 222 22.78 14.37 -11.64
C LEU A 222 23.67 13.81 -10.54
N VAL A 223 24.38 12.70 -10.78
CA VAL A 223 25.42 12.22 -9.86
C VAL A 223 26.45 13.32 -9.62
N GLY A 224 26.88 14.05 -10.66
CA GLY A 224 27.80 15.18 -10.52
C GLY A 224 27.24 16.33 -9.68
N VAL A 225 25.94 16.60 -9.76
CA VAL A 225 25.27 17.63 -8.94
C VAL A 225 25.12 17.21 -7.47
N TYR A 226 24.80 15.93 -7.22
CA TYR A 226 24.67 15.40 -5.87
C TYR A 226 26.04 15.09 -5.23
N ALA A 227 27.08 14.83 -6.02
CA ALA A 227 28.44 14.64 -5.57
C ALA A 227 29.03 15.96 -5.02
N GLY A 228 29.15 16.05 -3.69
CA GLY A 228 29.70 17.21 -2.99
C GLY A 228 28.68 17.86 -2.05
N PRO A 229 27.65 18.57 -2.57
CA PRO A 229 26.70 19.35 -1.75
C PRO A 229 25.98 18.53 -0.68
N VAL A 230 25.66 17.25 -0.94
CA VAL A 230 24.88 16.42 0.01
C VAL A 230 25.56 16.26 1.37
N LYS A 231 26.91 16.20 1.42
CA LYS A 231 27.63 16.15 2.70
C LYS A 231 27.50 17.45 3.50
N ASP A 232 27.44 18.58 2.81
CA ASP A 232 27.43 19.91 3.42
C ASP A 232 26.03 20.43 3.72
N LEU A 233 24.98 19.85 3.13
CA LEU A 233 23.59 20.31 3.25
C LEU A 233 22.83 19.72 4.45
N ARG A 234 23.36 18.68 5.11
CA ARG A 234 22.73 18.11 6.30
C ARG A 234 22.67 19.14 7.43
N GLY A 235 21.48 19.37 7.97
CA GLY A 235 21.24 20.37 9.01
C GLY A 235 21.41 21.83 8.56
N LYS A 236 21.53 22.09 7.25
CA LYS A 236 21.57 23.44 6.70
C LYS A 236 20.17 23.95 6.35
N PRO A 237 19.96 25.28 6.37
CA PRO A 237 18.74 25.90 5.87
C PRO A 237 18.46 25.55 4.40
N VAL A 238 17.18 25.54 4.03
CA VAL A 238 16.75 25.24 2.65
C VAL A 238 17.30 26.25 1.64
N SER A 239 17.61 27.48 2.07
CA SER A 239 18.21 28.52 1.22
C SER A 239 19.55 28.08 0.64
N GLU A 240 20.39 27.36 1.39
CA GLU A 240 21.64 26.82 0.85
C GLU A 240 21.39 25.66 -0.13
N ALA A 241 20.38 24.83 0.15
CA ALA A 241 20.00 23.71 -0.70
C ALA A 241 19.41 24.16 -2.03
N ARG A 242 18.71 25.30 -2.06
CA ARG A 242 18.17 25.91 -3.29
C ARG A 242 19.26 26.13 -4.34
N ASP A 243 20.27 26.90 -3.99
CA ASP A 243 21.32 27.30 -4.92
C ASP A 243 22.28 26.14 -5.26
N LYS A 244 22.61 25.31 -4.27
CA LYS A 244 23.63 24.26 -4.41
C LYS A 244 23.09 22.94 -4.97
N LEU A 245 21.79 22.68 -4.83
CA LEU A 245 21.17 21.41 -5.20
C LEU A 245 19.97 21.58 -6.12
N PHE A 246 18.89 22.20 -5.64
CA PHE A 246 17.60 22.16 -6.35
C PHE A 246 17.63 22.88 -7.70
N GLU A 247 18.18 24.09 -7.76
CA GLU A 247 18.28 24.87 -8.99
C GLU A 247 19.14 24.18 -10.06
N PRO A 248 20.36 23.67 -9.74
CA PRO A 248 21.11 22.82 -10.66
C PRO A 248 20.33 21.59 -11.14
N VAL A 249 19.63 20.89 -10.24
CA VAL A 249 18.81 19.71 -10.59
C VAL A 249 17.69 20.10 -11.56
N PHE A 250 16.96 21.20 -11.31
CA PHE A 250 15.91 21.67 -12.21
C PHE A 250 16.46 21.97 -13.61
N LYS A 251 17.64 22.60 -13.72
CA LYS A 251 18.30 22.83 -15.03
C LYS A 251 18.64 21.52 -15.72
N LYS A 252 19.20 20.54 -14.99
CA LYS A 252 19.54 19.21 -15.54
C LYS A 252 18.32 18.39 -15.95
N LEU A 253 17.19 18.59 -15.26
CA LEU A 253 15.88 18.05 -15.65
C LEU A 253 15.26 18.82 -16.83
N GLY A 254 15.88 19.91 -17.28
CA GLY A 254 15.45 20.68 -18.45
C GLY A 254 14.36 21.71 -18.16
N PHE A 255 14.23 22.20 -16.94
CA PHE A 255 13.30 23.29 -16.60
C PHE A 255 14.00 24.65 -16.61
N ASP A 256 13.26 25.66 -17.05
CA ASP A 256 13.42 27.02 -16.52
C ASP A 256 12.62 27.13 -15.22
N PHE A 257 13.07 27.95 -14.27
CA PHE A 257 12.37 28.13 -13.01
C PHE A 257 12.33 29.59 -12.57
N GLU A 258 11.25 29.94 -11.88
CA GLU A 258 11.02 31.27 -11.30
C GLU A 258 10.86 31.11 -9.79
N PRO A 259 11.78 31.62 -8.96
CA PRO A 259 11.61 31.61 -7.51
C PRO A 259 10.47 32.57 -7.13
N VAL A 260 9.48 32.06 -6.41
CA VAL A 260 8.33 32.85 -5.95
C VAL A 260 8.46 33.19 -4.47
N ARG A 261 8.89 32.21 -3.66
CA ARG A 261 8.98 32.36 -2.20
C ARG A 261 10.38 32.79 -1.77
N ALA A 262 10.51 33.95 -1.14
CA ALA A 262 11.70 34.28 -0.35
C ALA A 262 11.77 33.38 0.90
N ALA A 263 12.97 32.94 1.31
CA ALA A 263 13.12 32.09 2.50
C ALA A 263 12.48 32.76 3.73
N GLY A 264 11.62 32.02 4.46
CA GLY A 264 10.96 32.49 5.69
C GLY A 264 9.62 33.25 5.54
N SER A 265 9.00 33.31 4.35
CA SER A 265 7.66 33.91 4.18
C SER A 265 6.50 32.89 4.31
N GLY A 266 5.30 33.39 4.62
CA GLY A 266 4.13 32.57 4.96
C GLY A 266 3.57 31.68 3.83
N HIS A 267 2.87 30.62 4.24
CA HIS A 267 2.63 29.38 3.48
C HIS A 267 1.47 29.42 2.47
N THR A 268 1.41 30.46 1.62
CA THR A 268 0.39 30.56 0.57
C THR A 268 0.91 30.36 -0.85
N GLU A 269 2.22 30.22 -1.06
CA GLU A 269 2.84 30.22 -2.39
C GLU A 269 3.83 29.06 -2.54
N PRO A 270 4.03 28.55 -3.77
CA PRO A 270 5.07 27.56 -4.05
C PRO A 270 6.48 28.18 -3.90
N ASP A 271 7.51 27.35 -3.74
CA ASP A 271 8.90 27.84 -3.75
C ASP A 271 9.30 28.29 -5.16
N TYR A 272 8.97 27.48 -6.16
CA TYR A 272 9.26 27.75 -7.56
C TYR A 272 8.07 27.47 -8.46
N LEU A 273 8.01 28.21 -9.56
CA LEU A 273 7.24 27.85 -10.75
C LEU A 273 8.18 27.23 -11.77
N LEU A 274 7.96 25.96 -12.11
CA LEU A 274 8.72 25.26 -13.13
C LEU A 274 8.09 25.50 -14.51
N ARG A 275 8.90 25.89 -15.49
CA ARG A 275 8.48 26.29 -16.84
C ARG A 275 9.22 25.52 -17.92
N ALA A 276 8.63 25.49 -19.10
CA ALA A 276 9.31 24.99 -20.29
C ALA A 276 10.52 25.88 -20.62
N PRO A 277 11.62 25.30 -21.16
CA PRO A 277 12.77 26.06 -21.65
C PRO A 277 12.37 27.19 -22.61
N GLY A 278 12.97 28.36 -22.45
CA GLY A 278 12.59 29.57 -23.17
C GLY A 278 11.46 30.36 -22.49
N ASN A 279 11.26 30.15 -21.19
CA ASN A 279 10.33 30.87 -20.30
C ASN A 279 8.86 30.90 -20.77
N GLY A 280 8.24 29.71 -20.89
CA GLY A 280 6.84 29.56 -21.26
C GLY A 280 5.87 30.32 -20.33
N LYS A 281 4.85 30.98 -20.91
CA LYS A 281 3.89 31.86 -20.18
C LYS A 281 3.16 31.16 -19.02
N ARG A 282 2.86 29.86 -19.13
CA ARG A 282 2.20 29.08 -18.07
C ARG A 282 3.20 28.15 -17.38
N PRO A 283 3.17 28.03 -16.05
CA PRO A 283 3.97 27.04 -15.34
C PRO A 283 3.52 25.62 -15.71
N LEU A 284 4.50 24.75 -15.90
CA LEU A 284 4.30 23.31 -16.11
C LEU A 284 3.98 22.61 -14.78
N ALA A 285 4.68 23.01 -13.71
CA ALA A 285 4.48 22.48 -12.36
C ALA A 285 4.81 23.51 -11.29
N LEU A 286 4.24 23.32 -10.10
CA LEU A 286 4.68 23.98 -8.87
C LEU A 286 5.82 23.16 -8.26
N ALA A 287 6.82 23.78 -7.64
CA ALA A 287 7.79 23.05 -6.82
C ALA A 287 7.80 23.56 -5.39
N LEU A 288 7.79 22.62 -4.44
CA LEU A 288 8.07 22.86 -3.03
C LEU A 288 9.37 22.14 -2.68
N VAL A 289 10.30 22.87 -2.10
CA VAL A 289 11.61 22.36 -1.70
C VAL A 289 11.82 22.55 -0.21
N TYR A 290 12.41 21.54 0.41
CA TYR A 290 12.62 21.48 1.86
C TYR A 290 14.07 21.14 2.20
N SER A 291 14.46 21.44 3.43
CA SER A 291 15.75 21.10 4.01
C SER A 291 16.05 19.60 3.87
N TRP A 292 17.34 19.26 3.69
CA TRP A 292 17.76 17.89 3.39
C TRP A 292 17.27 16.89 4.45
N ASP A 293 16.72 15.76 4.00
CA ASP A 293 16.23 14.64 4.83
C ASP A 293 15.07 14.97 5.81
N ARG A 294 14.50 16.18 5.73
CA ARG A 294 13.29 16.56 6.47
C ARG A 294 12.11 15.66 6.10
N SER A 295 11.25 15.33 7.07
CA SER A 295 9.98 14.66 6.77
C SER A 295 9.09 15.45 5.82
N LEU A 296 8.46 14.75 4.85
CA LEU A 296 7.48 15.32 3.93
C LEU A 296 6.02 15.05 4.36
N ASP A 297 5.81 14.27 5.41
CA ASP A 297 4.47 13.85 5.87
C ASP A 297 4.03 14.52 7.18
N MET A 298 4.97 15.10 7.93
CA MET A 298 4.70 15.71 9.23
C MET A 298 5.55 16.95 9.46
N LYS A 299 5.26 17.63 10.56
CA LYS A 299 6.09 18.68 11.13
C LYS A 299 7.46 18.13 11.52
N ASP A 300 8.48 18.97 11.49
CA ASP A 300 9.86 18.56 11.74
C ASP A 300 10.67 19.72 12.33
N ASP A 301 10.57 19.89 13.65
CA ASP A 301 11.24 20.94 14.42
C ASP A 301 12.72 20.63 14.71
N GLU A 302 13.13 19.37 14.53
CA GLU A 302 14.51 18.94 14.75
C GLU A 302 15.41 19.24 13.54
N ARG A 303 14.91 19.00 12.31
CA ARG A 303 15.73 19.08 11.08
C ARG A 303 15.42 20.27 10.20
N ASP A 304 14.30 20.96 10.41
CA ASP A 304 13.92 22.11 9.61
C ASP A 304 13.77 23.37 10.46
N GLY A 305 14.80 24.20 10.46
CA GLY A 305 14.78 25.51 11.11
C GLY A 305 13.96 26.57 10.38
N ASP A 306 13.65 26.37 9.09
CA ASP A 306 12.97 27.37 8.25
C ASP A 306 11.45 27.20 8.28
N SER A 307 10.97 25.95 8.21
CA SER A 307 9.54 25.62 8.20
C SER A 307 9.15 24.44 9.13
N PRO A 308 9.54 24.47 10.42
CA PRO A 308 9.35 23.35 11.35
C PRO A 308 7.88 22.91 11.52
N GLU A 309 6.96 23.87 11.45
CA GLU A 309 5.52 23.65 11.67
C GLU A 309 4.75 23.27 10.40
N GLU A 310 5.40 23.27 9.22
CA GLU A 310 4.74 22.92 7.97
C GLU A 310 4.48 21.40 7.86
N VAL A 311 3.33 21.05 7.30
CA VAL A 311 3.06 19.68 6.81
C VAL A 311 3.02 19.73 5.28
N PRO A 312 4.10 19.34 4.57
CA PRO A 312 4.23 19.54 3.12
C PRO A 312 3.08 18.99 2.30
N GLY A 313 2.60 17.79 2.65
CA GLY A 313 1.44 17.18 2.04
C GLY A 313 0.17 18.05 2.12
N ALA A 314 -0.03 18.80 3.20
CA ALA A 314 -1.17 19.72 3.32
C ALA A 314 -0.98 20.97 2.45
N VAL A 315 0.23 21.53 2.41
CA VAL A 315 0.54 22.74 1.65
C VAL A 315 0.34 22.51 0.15
N VAL A 316 0.85 21.39 -0.40
CA VAL A 316 0.72 21.10 -1.83
C VAL A 316 -0.74 20.96 -2.26
N ILE A 317 -1.62 20.39 -1.43
CA ILE A 317 -3.06 20.30 -1.72
C ILE A 317 -3.67 21.69 -1.84
N SER A 318 -3.41 22.57 -0.87
CA SER A 318 -3.92 23.94 -0.89
C SER A 318 -3.40 24.75 -2.08
N LEU A 319 -2.19 24.45 -2.57
CA LEU A 319 -1.64 25.09 -3.76
C LEU A 319 -2.26 24.55 -5.06
N LEU A 320 -2.47 23.25 -5.17
CA LEU A 320 -3.15 22.64 -6.33
C LEU A 320 -4.60 23.12 -6.46
N GLU A 321 -5.26 23.49 -5.34
CA GLU A 321 -6.58 24.14 -5.35
C GLU A 321 -6.59 25.50 -6.03
N LYS A 322 -5.47 26.21 -6.06
CA LYS A 322 -5.34 27.51 -6.74
C LYS A 322 -5.30 27.39 -8.26
N ASN A 323 -5.16 26.18 -8.80
CA ASN A 323 -5.17 25.92 -10.24
C ASN A 323 -4.09 26.70 -11.01
N LEU A 324 -2.91 26.88 -10.40
CA LEU A 324 -1.78 27.56 -11.03
C LEU A 324 -1.08 26.68 -12.06
N ALA A 325 -0.93 25.38 -11.76
CA ALA A 325 -0.37 24.36 -12.63
C ALA A 325 -1.06 23.00 -12.36
N PRO A 326 -1.13 22.09 -13.35
CA PRO A 326 -1.77 20.78 -13.20
C PRO A 326 -0.96 19.80 -12.33
N TRP A 327 0.35 20.03 -12.20
CA TRP A 327 1.27 19.16 -11.46
C TRP A 327 2.02 19.92 -10.37
N ALA A 328 2.43 19.21 -9.33
CA ALA A 328 3.34 19.72 -8.31
C ALA A 328 4.43 18.71 -7.97
N VAL A 329 5.65 19.21 -7.80
CA VAL A 329 6.82 18.48 -7.33
C VAL A 329 7.10 18.89 -5.88
N VAL A 330 7.24 17.92 -4.98
CA VAL A 330 7.61 18.17 -3.58
C VAL A 330 8.86 17.38 -3.25
N THR A 331 9.92 18.03 -2.78
CA THR A 331 11.19 17.34 -2.52
C THR A 331 11.97 17.90 -1.33
N ASN A 332 12.66 17.02 -0.62
CA ASN A 332 13.68 17.36 0.39
C ASN A 332 15.11 17.04 -0.11
N GLY A 333 15.30 16.93 -1.43
CA GLY A 333 16.54 16.50 -2.08
C GLY A 333 16.66 14.99 -2.20
N LYS A 334 16.33 14.26 -1.13
CA LYS A 334 16.34 12.80 -1.10
C LYS A 334 15.10 12.20 -1.76
N LEU A 335 13.93 12.53 -1.24
CA LEU A 335 12.63 12.08 -1.74
C LEU A 335 12.09 13.08 -2.75
N TRP A 336 11.58 12.57 -3.87
CA TRP A 336 10.93 13.34 -4.92
C TRP A 336 9.51 12.84 -5.09
N ARG A 337 8.54 13.70 -4.77
CA ARG A 337 7.11 13.41 -4.89
C ARG A 337 6.49 14.17 -6.06
N LEU A 338 5.61 13.48 -6.78
CA LEU A 338 4.78 14.04 -7.82
C LEU A 338 3.32 13.99 -7.37
N TYR A 339 2.62 15.13 -7.49
CA TYR A 339 1.20 15.27 -7.24
C TYR A 339 0.49 15.80 -8.48
N SER A 340 -0.77 15.42 -8.66
CA SER A 340 -1.62 15.94 -9.72
C SER A 340 -2.90 16.56 -9.17
N GLN A 341 -3.29 17.67 -9.79
CA GLN A 341 -4.55 18.36 -9.55
C GLN A 341 -5.77 17.50 -9.90
N HIS A 342 -5.63 16.58 -10.85
CA HIS A 342 -6.72 15.80 -11.43
C HIS A 342 -6.96 14.45 -10.74
N THR A 343 -6.26 14.18 -9.63
CA THR A 343 -6.42 12.92 -8.87
C THR A 343 -7.74 12.85 -8.12
N HIS A 344 -8.26 11.62 -7.96
CA HIS A 344 -9.46 11.37 -7.14
C HIS A 344 -9.28 11.77 -5.67
N SER A 345 -8.08 11.60 -5.09
CA SER A 345 -7.76 12.01 -3.72
C SER A 345 -6.40 12.72 -3.66
N ARG A 346 -6.44 14.06 -3.72
CA ARG A 346 -5.24 14.91 -3.71
C ARG A 346 -4.41 14.79 -2.41
N ALA A 347 -5.03 14.36 -1.32
CA ALA A 347 -4.38 14.27 -0.01
C ALA A 347 -3.52 13.01 0.17
N THR A 348 -3.88 11.93 -0.52
CA THR A 348 -3.26 10.62 -0.33
C THR A 348 -2.53 10.13 -1.57
N ASN A 349 -2.85 10.68 -2.75
CA ASN A 349 -2.34 10.17 -4.00
C ASN A 349 -1.12 10.94 -4.50
N TYR A 350 0.03 10.28 -4.49
CA TYR A 350 1.28 10.78 -5.04
C TYR A 350 2.17 9.64 -5.51
N TYR A 351 3.09 9.94 -6.42
CA TYR A 351 4.22 9.09 -6.75
C TYR A 351 5.45 9.61 -6.02
N GLU A 352 6.27 8.74 -5.44
CA GLU A 352 7.48 9.09 -4.72
C GLU A 352 8.64 8.19 -5.15
N ILE A 353 9.83 8.78 -5.24
CA ILE A 353 11.07 8.04 -5.48
C ILE A 353 12.21 8.63 -4.63
N ASP A 354 13.03 7.75 -4.06
CA ASP A 354 14.22 8.12 -3.29
C ASP A 354 15.41 8.22 -4.25
N LEU A 355 15.75 9.46 -4.63
CA LEU A 355 16.75 9.69 -5.66
C LEU A 355 18.17 9.37 -5.17
N GLU A 356 18.46 9.61 -3.89
CA GLU A 356 19.72 9.22 -3.24
C GLU A 356 19.94 7.70 -3.39
N GLU A 357 18.91 6.92 -3.08
CA GLU A 357 18.97 5.47 -3.22
C GLU A 357 19.18 5.01 -4.67
N VAL A 358 18.42 5.61 -5.59
CA VAL A 358 18.53 5.31 -7.03
C VAL A 358 19.93 5.63 -7.58
N MET A 359 20.59 6.67 -7.08
CA MET A 359 21.96 7.01 -7.47
C MET A 359 23.00 6.10 -6.81
N ALA A 360 22.76 5.63 -5.58
CA ALA A 360 23.65 4.66 -4.93
C ALA A 360 23.70 3.30 -5.66
N GLN A 361 22.63 2.93 -6.39
CA GLN A 361 22.54 1.73 -7.21
C GLN A 361 23.45 1.74 -8.46
N GLY A 362 24.15 2.84 -8.73
CA GLY A 362 25.08 2.99 -9.85
C GLY A 362 26.43 2.32 -9.72
N THR A 363 26.71 1.63 -8.61
CA THR A 363 28.02 0.98 -8.42
C THR A 363 28.12 -0.29 -9.27
N PRO A 364 29.33 -0.76 -9.65
CA PRO A 364 29.52 -1.77 -10.69
C PRO A 364 28.91 -3.17 -10.43
N SER A 365 28.27 -3.38 -9.27
CA SER A 365 27.82 -4.71 -8.81
C SER A 365 26.33 -4.99 -8.99
N THR A 366 25.53 -3.99 -9.36
CA THR A 366 24.06 -4.07 -9.45
C THR A 366 23.56 -4.10 -10.90
N SER A 367 22.44 -4.78 -11.10
CA SER A 367 21.67 -4.80 -12.35
C SER A 367 21.33 -3.38 -12.80
N ASP A 368 21.73 -3.04 -14.03
CA ASP A 368 21.51 -1.79 -14.79
C ASP A 368 20.97 -0.57 -14.00
N PRO A 369 21.86 0.34 -13.54
CA PRO A 369 21.49 1.61 -12.90
C PRO A 369 20.52 2.45 -13.76
N ALA A 370 20.48 2.20 -15.07
CA ALA A 370 19.55 2.88 -15.96
C ALA A 370 18.09 2.57 -15.63
N GLU A 371 17.73 1.39 -15.11
CA GLU A 371 16.32 1.02 -14.93
C GLU A 371 15.64 1.81 -13.79
N SER A 372 16.21 1.80 -12.59
CA SER A 372 15.65 2.53 -11.44
C SER A 372 15.71 4.05 -11.65
N PHE A 373 16.82 4.55 -12.20
CA PHE A 373 16.96 5.97 -12.52
C PHE A 373 16.04 6.44 -13.66
N ARG A 374 15.73 5.56 -14.62
CA ARG A 374 14.78 5.87 -15.69
C ARG A 374 13.38 6.20 -15.15
N TYR A 375 12.92 5.50 -14.10
CA TYR A 375 11.65 5.84 -13.46
C TYR A 375 11.65 7.27 -12.90
N PHE A 376 12.74 7.72 -12.27
CA PHE A 376 12.86 9.10 -11.85
C PHE A 376 12.93 10.06 -13.05
N TRP A 377 13.88 9.83 -13.96
CA TRP A 377 14.17 10.78 -15.02
C TRP A 377 12.99 10.99 -15.98
N LEU A 378 12.28 9.91 -16.35
CA LEU A 378 11.14 10.02 -17.26
C LEU A 378 9.96 10.79 -16.67
N LEU A 379 9.74 10.71 -15.35
CA LEU A 379 8.61 11.35 -14.69
C LEU A 379 8.93 12.76 -14.19
N PHE A 380 10.20 13.10 -13.95
CA PHE A 380 10.60 14.40 -13.39
C PHE A 380 11.28 15.34 -14.39
N ARG A 381 11.68 14.90 -15.59
CA ARG A 381 12.20 15.82 -16.62
C ARG A 381 11.11 16.73 -17.19
N SER A 382 11.47 17.92 -17.68
CA SER A 382 10.51 18.90 -18.20
C SER A 382 9.65 18.35 -19.35
N GLY A 383 10.23 17.51 -20.21
CA GLY A 383 9.50 16.81 -21.28
C GLY A 383 8.32 15.97 -20.78
N ALA A 384 8.33 15.53 -19.51
CA ALA A 384 7.22 14.81 -18.91
C ALA A 384 5.96 15.68 -18.72
N PHE A 385 6.15 16.99 -18.55
CA PHE A 385 5.11 17.98 -18.21
C PHE A 385 4.70 18.84 -19.41
N ILE A 386 5.49 18.86 -20.48
CA ILE A 386 5.15 19.63 -21.69
C ILE A 386 3.94 19.01 -22.37
N GLN A 387 2.91 19.83 -22.59
CA GLN A 387 1.71 19.39 -23.27
C GLN A 387 1.91 19.36 -24.79
N HIS A 388 1.51 18.25 -25.40
CA HIS A 388 1.48 18.07 -26.85
C HIS A 388 0.04 17.83 -27.30
N ASP A 389 -0.25 18.15 -28.56
CA ASP A 389 -1.53 17.78 -29.17
C ASP A 389 -1.52 16.27 -29.42
N ILE A 390 -2.45 15.57 -28.78
CA ILE A 390 -2.66 14.13 -28.91
C ILE A 390 -4.09 13.83 -29.28
N LEU A 391 -4.33 12.67 -29.89
CA LEU A 391 -5.66 12.16 -30.14
C LEU A 391 -6.04 11.18 -29.02
N ILE A 392 -7.04 11.55 -28.22
CA ILE A 392 -7.67 10.66 -27.24
C ILE A 392 -9.10 10.42 -27.75
N ASP A 393 -9.47 9.16 -27.98
CA ASP A 393 -10.80 8.76 -28.46
C ASP A 393 -11.26 9.50 -29.74
N GLY A 394 -10.31 9.87 -30.61
CA GLY A 394 -10.58 10.60 -31.85
C GLY A 394 -10.73 12.12 -31.68
N GLU A 395 -10.62 12.65 -30.47
CA GLU A 395 -10.62 14.08 -30.18
C GLU A 395 -9.20 14.61 -29.95
N ALA A 396 -8.88 15.75 -30.57
CA ALA A 396 -7.62 16.45 -30.32
C ALA A 396 -7.65 17.10 -28.93
N ARG A 397 -6.73 16.67 -28.05
CA ARG A 397 -6.57 17.20 -26.70
C ARG A 397 -5.11 17.53 -26.44
N LYS A 398 -4.86 18.51 -25.57
CA LYS A 398 -3.51 18.81 -25.08
C LYS A 398 -3.24 17.99 -23.83
N ALA A 399 -2.20 17.17 -23.86
CA ALA A 399 -1.80 16.37 -22.72
C ALA A 399 -0.28 16.24 -22.69
N SER A 400 0.27 16.26 -21.48
CA SER A 400 1.65 15.90 -21.22
C SER A 400 1.83 14.38 -21.17
N PHE A 401 3.07 13.92 -21.09
CA PHE A 401 3.37 12.51 -20.87
C PHE A 401 2.80 12.02 -19.52
N LEU A 402 2.89 12.84 -18.47
CA LEU A 402 2.30 12.53 -17.17
C LEU A 402 0.76 12.47 -17.22
N ASP A 403 0.13 13.36 -17.99
CA ASP A 403 -1.34 13.32 -18.18
C ASP A 403 -1.74 12.03 -18.91
N GLN A 404 -0.98 11.61 -19.93
CA GLN A 404 -1.22 10.34 -20.63
C GLN A 404 -1.03 9.13 -19.71
N LEU A 405 -0.03 9.15 -18.83
CA LEU A 405 0.22 8.10 -17.85
C LEU A 405 -0.92 7.98 -16.84
N LEU A 406 -1.43 9.12 -16.36
CA LEU A 406 -2.58 9.19 -15.46
C LEU A 406 -3.85 8.67 -16.13
N LEU A 407 -4.18 9.19 -17.33
CA LEU A 407 -5.36 8.78 -18.09
C LEU A 407 -5.30 7.29 -18.49
N GLY A 408 -4.13 6.80 -18.90
CA GLY A 408 -3.92 5.39 -19.22
C GLY A 408 -4.11 4.48 -18.00
N SER A 409 -3.62 4.91 -16.83
CA SER A 409 -3.84 4.20 -15.56
C SER A 409 -5.33 4.13 -15.19
N GLU A 410 -6.06 5.24 -15.32
CA GLU A 410 -7.49 5.31 -15.04
C GLU A 410 -8.32 4.47 -16.03
N ALA A 411 -7.99 4.53 -17.32
CA ALA A 411 -8.62 3.73 -18.36
C ALA A 411 -8.41 2.23 -18.11
N TYR A 412 -7.17 1.83 -17.81
CA TYR A 412 -6.85 0.44 -17.47
C TYR A 412 -7.64 -0.04 -16.24
N ALA A 413 -7.67 0.74 -15.15
CA ALA A 413 -8.41 0.38 -13.95
C ALA A 413 -9.93 0.27 -14.21
N ARG A 414 -10.49 1.15 -15.05
CA ARG A 414 -11.90 1.08 -15.47
C ARG A 414 -12.19 -0.18 -16.28
N GLU A 415 -11.38 -0.48 -17.30
CA GLU A 415 -11.57 -1.66 -18.14
C GLU A 415 -11.37 -2.96 -17.36
N LEU A 416 -10.39 -3.00 -16.47
CA LEU A 416 -10.17 -4.11 -15.54
C LEU A 416 -11.38 -4.31 -14.63
N GLY A 417 -11.96 -3.23 -14.11
CA GLY A 417 -13.19 -3.27 -13.32
C GLY A 417 -14.38 -3.86 -14.08
N GLU A 418 -14.59 -3.47 -15.34
CA GLU A 418 -15.67 -4.02 -16.17
C GLU A 418 -15.45 -5.51 -16.50
N ARG A 419 -14.22 -5.92 -16.85
CA ARG A 419 -13.89 -7.34 -17.07
C ARG A 419 -14.05 -8.16 -15.79
N LEU A 420 -13.63 -7.62 -14.65
CA LEU A 420 -13.82 -8.28 -13.35
C LEU A 420 -15.31 -8.45 -13.04
N LYS A 421 -16.12 -7.42 -13.30
CA LYS A 421 -17.58 -7.48 -13.14
C LYS A 421 -18.21 -8.55 -14.00
N GLU A 422 -17.88 -8.60 -15.29
CA GLU A 422 -18.40 -9.60 -16.22
C GLU A 422 -18.04 -11.02 -15.76
N ARG A 423 -16.76 -11.30 -15.49
CA ARG A 423 -16.29 -12.60 -15.01
C ARG A 423 -16.90 -12.98 -13.66
N THR A 424 -17.16 -12.00 -12.80
CA THR A 424 -17.84 -12.23 -11.53
C THR A 424 -19.21 -12.84 -11.74
N PHE A 425 -19.97 -12.35 -12.73
CA PHE A 425 -21.33 -12.82 -12.98
C PHE A 425 -21.36 -14.13 -13.77
N VAL A 426 -20.45 -14.30 -14.72
CA VAL A 426 -20.47 -15.42 -15.65
C VAL A 426 -19.75 -16.65 -15.09
N ASP A 427 -18.67 -16.46 -14.34
CA ASP A 427 -17.80 -17.56 -13.91
C ASP A 427 -17.69 -17.67 -12.38
N ILE A 428 -17.28 -16.60 -11.70
CA ILE A 428 -16.88 -16.65 -10.29
C ILE A 428 -18.08 -16.95 -9.38
N PHE A 429 -19.16 -16.18 -9.50
CA PHE A 429 -20.35 -16.37 -8.68
C PHE A 429 -21.00 -17.74 -8.94
N PRO A 430 -21.20 -18.18 -10.20
CA PRO A 430 -21.69 -19.54 -10.47
C PRO A 430 -20.80 -20.65 -9.92
N HIS A 431 -19.46 -20.52 -9.95
CA HIS A 431 -18.56 -21.51 -9.34
C HIS A 431 -18.76 -21.63 -7.83
N LEU A 432 -18.80 -20.51 -7.12
CA LEU A 432 -19.03 -20.51 -5.66
C LEU A 432 -20.40 -21.10 -5.31
N ALA A 433 -21.46 -20.66 -6.00
CA ALA A 433 -22.82 -21.15 -5.79
C ALA A 433 -22.95 -22.65 -6.10
N LYS A 434 -22.29 -23.11 -7.18
CA LYS A 434 -22.23 -24.53 -7.53
C LYS A 434 -21.53 -25.34 -6.45
N GLY A 435 -20.44 -24.83 -5.88
CA GLY A 435 -19.75 -25.49 -4.78
C GLY A 435 -20.65 -25.70 -3.56
N PHE A 436 -21.43 -24.69 -3.15
CA PHE A 436 -22.41 -24.86 -2.08
C PHE A 436 -23.47 -25.91 -2.42
N ILE A 437 -24.04 -25.88 -3.63
CA ILE A 437 -25.05 -26.85 -4.06
C ILE A 437 -24.49 -28.28 -4.09
N GLU A 438 -23.25 -28.48 -4.53
CA GLU A 438 -22.60 -29.79 -4.52
C GLU A 438 -22.35 -30.27 -3.10
N HIS A 439 -21.88 -29.40 -2.19
CA HIS A 439 -21.72 -29.75 -0.78
C HIS A 439 -23.06 -30.06 -0.10
N MET A 440 -24.13 -29.32 -0.42
CA MET A 440 -25.50 -29.62 0.04
C MET A 440 -25.94 -31.02 -0.40
N ARG A 441 -25.76 -31.35 -1.68
CA ARG A 441 -26.09 -32.69 -2.22
C ARG A 441 -25.24 -33.80 -1.60
N ALA A 442 -23.95 -33.55 -1.36
CA ALA A 442 -23.09 -34.53 -0.70
C ALA A 442 -23.53 -34.81 0.74
N ARG A 443 -24.04 -33.79 1.45
CA ARG A 443 -24.47 -33.90 2.85
C ARG A 443 -25.90 -34.44 3.01
N GLU A 444 -26.81 -34.04 2.13
CA GLU A 444 -28.25 -34.32 2.25
C GLU A 444 -28.75 -35.38 1.26
N GLY A 445 -27.92 -35.79 0.30
CA GLY A 445 -28.22 -36.74 -0.77
C GLY A 445 -28.40 -36.07 -2.14
N GLU A 446 -28.23 -36.85 -3.21
CA GLU A 446 -28.32 -36.35 -4.60
C GLU A 446 -29.67 -35.72 -4.96
N HIS A 447 -30.73 -36.05 -4.21
CA HIS A 447 -32.09 -35.52 -4.37
C HIS A 447 -32.43 -34.45 -3.33
N ALA A 448 -31.43 -33.78 -2.76
CA ALA A 448 -31.64 -32.62 -1.90
C ALA A 448 -32.64 -31.66 -2.58
N ASP A 449 -33.70 -31.29 -1.85
CA ASP A 449 -34.72 -30.40 -2.36
C ASP A 449 -34.12 -29.00 -2.52
N LEU A 450 -33.99 -28.52 -3.75
CA LEU A 450 -33.41 -27.22 -4.09
C LEU A 450 -34.51 -26.29 -4.57
N THR A 451 -35.45 -26.00 -3.67
CA THR A 451 -36.51 -25.01 -3.88
C THR A 451 -35.93 -23.63 -4.18
N GLN A 452 -36.73 -22.73 -4.76
CA GLN A 452 -36.28 -21.37 -5.04
C GLN A 452 -35.84 -20.65 -3.75
N GLU A 453 -36.53 -20.86 -2.63
CA GLU A 453 -36.17 -20.27 -1.34
C GLU A 453 -34.77 -20.70 -0.88
N ARG A 454 -34.41 -21.98 -1.06
CA ARG A 454 -33.05 -22.45 -0.76
C ARG A 454 -32.02 -21.91 -1.73
N LEU A 455 -32.36 -21.76 -3.02
CA LEU A 455 -31.49 -21.12 -3.99
C LEU A 455 -31.27 -19.64 -3.66
N ASP A 456 -32.27 -18.95 -3.11
CA ASP A 456 -32.14 -17.58 -2.62
C ASP A 456 -31.21 -17.52 -1.40
N GLN A 457 -31.26 -18.50 -0.49
CA GLN A 457 -30.27 -18.64 0.60
C GLN A 457 -28.85 -18.88 0.07
N VAL A 458 -28.69 -19.78 -0.91
CA VAL A 458 -27.39 -20.01 -1.57
C VAL A 458 -26.89 -18.74 -2.23
N PHE A 459 -27.78 -17.97 -2.86
CA PHE A 459 -27.44 -16.69 -3.47
C PHE A 459 -26.94 -15.69 -2.43
N GLN A 460 -27.65 -15.49 -1.31
CA GLN A 460 -27.23 -14.56 -0.25
C GLN A 460 -25.93 -15.00 0.43
N GLY A 461 -25.75 -16.30 0.68
CA GLY A 461 -24.50 -16.86 1.17
C GLY A 461 -23.34 -16.65 0.20
N THR A 462 -23.56 -16.90 -1.09
CA THR A 462 -22.54 -16.68 -2.14
C THR A 462 -22.17 -15.20 -2.25
N LEU A 463 -23.17 -14.32 -2.19
CA LEU A 463 -22.97 -12.87 -2.21
C LEU A 463 -22.13 -12.42 -1.01
N THR A 464 -22.45 -12.91 0.19
CA THR A 464 -21.69 -12.63 1.43
C THR A 464 -20.25 -13.14 1.34
N LEU A 465 -20.04 -14.35 0.82
CA LEU A 465 -18.70 -14.92 0.62
C LEU A 465 -17.88 -14.06 -0.37
N LEU A 466 -18.48 -13.68 -1.50
CA LEU A 466 -17.85 -12.84 -2.50
C LEU A 466 -17.49 -11.45 -1.95
N TYR A 467 -18.37 -10.83 -1.15
CA TYR A 467 -18.08 -9.58 -0.45
C TYR A 467 -16.85 -9.69 0.43
N ARG A 468 -16.74 -10.76 1.23
CA ARG A 468 -15.58 -10.99 2.11
C ARG A 468 -14.29 -11.13 1.31
N LEU A 469 -14.31 -11.89 0.21
CA LEU A 469 -13.15 -12.07 -0.67
C LEU A 469 -12.68 -10.75 -1.29
N LEU A 470 -13.61 -10.02 -1.92
CA LEU A 470 -13.30 -8.74 -2.56
C LEU A 470 -12.84 -7.67 -1.55
N PHE A 471 -13.44 -7.63 -0.35
CA PHE A 471 -13.02 -6.73 0.71
C PHE A 471 -11.59 -7.05 1.15
N LEU A 472 -11.26 -8.33 1.39
CA LEU A 472 -9.91 -8.72 1.81
C LEU A 472 -8.87 -8.48 0.71
N LEU A 473 -9.19 -8.75 -0.56
CA LEU A 473 -8.32 -8.41 -1.68
C LEU A 473 -8.00 -6.90 -1.73
N TYR A 474 -9.02 -6.06 -1.53
CA TYR A 474 -8.88 -4.61 -1.48
C TYR A 474 -8.12 -4.12 -0.23
N ALA A 475 -8.40 -4.72 0.93
CA ALA A 475 -7.78 -4.36 2.19
C ALA A 475 -6.29 -4.71 2.22
N GLU A 476 -5.93 -5.92 1.77
CA GLU A 476 -4.54 -6.34 1.67
C GLU A 476 -3.78 -5.53 0.61
N SER A 477 -4.39 -5.19 -0.54
CA SER A 477 -3.71 -4.39 -1.58
C SER A 477 -3.44 -2.93 -1.17
N ARG A 478 -4.13 -2.42 -0.15
CA ARG A 478 -3.89 -1.08 0.43
C ARG A 478 -3.15 -1.13 1.76
N ASP A 479 -2.61 -2.30 2.10
CA ASP A 479 -1.95 -2.61 3.38
C ASP A 479 -2.79 -2.15 4.60
N LEU A 480 -4.12 -2.24 4.50
CA LEU A 480 -5.04 -2.02 5.64
C LEU A 480 -4.98 -3.17 6.65
N LEU A 481 -4.41 -4.31 6.22
CA LEU A 481 -4.07 -5.48 7.01
C LEU A 481 -2.57 -5.72 6.89
N PRO A 482 -1.91 -6.32 7.90
CA PRO A 482 -0.45 -6.47 7.95
C PRO A 482 0.08 -7.57 7.01
N VAL A 483 -0.27 -7.54 5.72
CA VAL A 483 0.09 -8.54 4.70
C VAL A 483 1.60 -8.70 4.49
N ARG A 484 2.39 -7.68 4.87
CA ARG A 484 3.86 -7.72 4.81
C ARG A 484 4.50 -8.42 6.00
N GLU A 485 3.74 -8.78 7.03
CA GLU A 485 4.26 -9.51 8.19
C GLU A 485 4.37 -10.99 7.88
N GLU A 486 5.51 -11.38 7.30
CA GLU A 486 5.78 -12.74 6.81
C GLU A 486 5.52 -13.85 7.83
N ARG A 487 5.81 -13.61 9.12
CA ARG A 487 5.63 -14.62 10.19
C ARG A 487 4.28 -14.56 10.89
N GLY A 488 3.46 -13.57 10.56
CA GLY A 488 2.18 -13.31 11.20
C GLY A 488 1.05 -13.44 10.20
N TYR A 489 0.40 -12.32 9.91
CA TYR A 489 -0.78 -12.30 9.06
C TYR A 489 -0.53 -12.85 7.65
N PHE A 490 0.67 -12.68 7.07
CA PHE A 490 0.94 -13.20 5.72
C PHE A 490 0.63 -14.70 5.60
N GLU A 491 1.02 -15.54 6.55
CA GLU A 491 0.79 -17.00 6.49
C GLU A 491 -0.70 -17.39 6.47
N VAL A 492 -1.56 -16.55 7.03
CA VAL A 492 -3.03 -16.75 7.04
C VAL A 492 -3.77 -15.86 6.04
N SER A 493 -3.07 -14.98 5.35
CA SER A 493 -3.63 -13.96 4.46
C SER A 493 -4.31 -14.56 3.24
N LEU A 494 -5.20 -13.79 2.64
CA LEU A 494 -5.79 -14.15 1.35
C LEU A 494 -4.72 -14.10 0.25
N THR A 495 -3.71 -13.23 0.39
CA THR A 495 -2.55 -13.16 -0.50
C THR A 495 -1.77 -14.47 -0.55
N ARG A 496 -1.46 -15.08 0.59
CA ARG A 496 -0.79 -16.39 0.64
C ARG A 496 -1.64 -17.48 0.00
N LEU A 497 -2.95 -17.46 0.23
CA LEU A 497 -3.90 -18.42 -0.32
C LEU A 497 -3.99 -18.31 -1.86
N LYS A 498 -4.14 -17.09 -2.40
CA LYS A 498 -4.18 -16.87 -3.85
C LYS A 498 -2.84 -17.22 -4.52
N ASP A 499 -1.70 -16.97 -3.87
CA ASP A 499 -0.38 -17.28 -4.43
C ASP A 499 -0.11 -18.80 -4.50
N GLU A 500 -0.66 -19.58 -3.57
CA GLU A 500 -0.66 -21.05 -3.65
C GLU A 500 -1.49 -21.54 -4.84
N ILE A 501 -2.70 -21.00 -4.99
CA ILE A 501 -3.63 -21.38 -6.06
C ILE A 501 -3.07 -20.94 -7.42
N ALA A 502 -2.51 -19.74 -7.53
CA ALA A 502 -1.90 -19.23 -8.76
C ALA A 502 -0.71 -20.08 -9.21
N ARG A 503 0.12 -20.56 -8.27
CA ARG A 503 1.22 -21.50 -8.58
C ARG A 503 0.71 -22.84 -9.10
N ALA A 504 -0.40 -23.35 -8.54
CA ALA A 504 -1.02 -24.58 -9.01
C ALA A 504 -1.67 -24.40 -10.40
N ALA A 505 -2.32 -23.26 -10.65
CA ALA A 505 -2.96 -22.94 -11.92
C ALA A 505 -1.99 -22.67 -13.08
N GLY A 506 -0.78 -22.17 -12.78
CA GLY A 506 0.18 -21.76 -13.80
C GLY A 506 -0.16 -20.42 -14.47
N PRO A 507 0.64 -19.99 -15.45
CA PRO A 507 0.54 -18.65 -16.05
C PRO A 507 -0.41 -18.55 -17.25
N LEU A 508 -0.86 -19.66 -17.83
CA LEU A 508 -1.66 -19.66 -19.07
C LEU A 508 -3.14 -19.89 -18.77
N ASP A 509 -4.02 -19.04 -19.30
CA ASP A 509 -5.46 -19.09 -19.00
C ASP A 509 -6.12 -20.37 -19.56
N ASP A 510 -5.69 -20.83 -20.74
CA ASP A 510 -6.21 -22.02 -21.41
C ASP A 510 -5.90 -23.33 -20.67
N GLN A 511 -4.83 -23.35 -19.87
CA GLN A 511 -4.41 -24.50 -19.07
C GLN A 511 -4.89 -24.42 -17.61
N ARG A 512 -5.35 -23.25 -17.15
CA ARG A 512 -5.71 -22.98 -15.76
C ARG A 512 -6.66 -24.02 -15.18
N ASP A 513 -7.77 -24.30 -15.87
CA ASP A 513 -8.82 -25.14 -15.32
C ASP A 513 -8.37 -26.60 -15.15
N MET A 514 -7.67 -27.13 -16.14
CA MET A 514 -7.09 -28.47 -16.08
C MET A 514 -6.03 -28.56 -14.97
N ALA A 515 -5.19 -27.54 -14.81
CA ALA A 515 -4.17 -27.51 -13.78
C ALA A 515 -4.80 -27.50 -12.37
N LEU A 516 -5.84 -26.68 -12.15
CA LEU A 516 -6.56 -26.63 -10.88
C LEU A 516 -7.35 -27.91 -10.59
N GLU A 517 -7.92 -28.55 -11.60
CA GLU A 517 -8.58 -29.87 -11.47
C GLU A 517 -7.62 -30.97 -11.03
N ASN A 518 -6.37 -30.92 -11.49
CA ASN A 518 -5.33 -31.87 -11.06
C ASN A 518 -4.79 -31.57 -9.66
N ALA A 519 -4.80 -30.30 -9.24
CA ALA A 519 -4.20 -29.86 -7.99
C ALA A 519 -5.15 -29.92 -6.78
N HIS A 520 -6.46 -29.84 -7.00
CA HIS A 520 -7.45 -29.70 -5.93
C HIS A 520 -8.55 -30.75 -6.01
N ASP A 521 -8.81 -31.38 -4.87
CA ASP A 521 -9.89 -32.36 -4.72
C ASP A 521 -11.27 -31.69 -4.80
N SER A 522 -12.25 -32.40 -5.38
CA SER A 522 -13.61 -31.89 -5.58
C SER A 522 -14.51 -32.01 -4.35
N THR A 523 -14.04 -32.62 -3.26
CA THR A 523 -14.80 -32.85 -2.02
C THR A 523 -14.16 -32.19 -0.79
N SER A 524 -12.83 -32.06 -0.76
CA SER A 524 -12.10 -31.32 0.26
C SER A 524 -12.58 -29.87 0.33
N CYS A 525 -12.62 -29.30 1.53
CA CYS A 525 -13.02 -27.91 1.78
C CYS A 525 -11.93 -27.14 2.55
N ALA A 526 -10.68 -27.59 2.52
CA ALA A 526 -9.57 -27.04 3.31
C ALA A 526 -9.26 -25.58 2.95
N LEU A 527 -9.35 -25.19 1.67
CA LEU A 527 -9.15 -23.81 1.24
C LEU A 527 -10.26 -22.90 1.78
N TYR A 528 -11.50 -23.37 1.71
CA TYR A 528 -12.66 -22.65 2.27
C TYR A 528 -12.53 -22.48 3.78
N GLU A 529 -12.14 -23.53 4.51
CA GLU A 529 -11.93 -23.48 5.96
C GLU A 529 -10.81 -22.52 6.36
N ARG A 530 -9.69 -22.52 5.63
CA ARG A 530 -8.61 -21.54 5.83
C ARG A 530 -9.11 -20.10 5.63
N PHE A 531 -9.90 -19.86 4.58
CA PHE A 531 -10.50 -18.55 4.33
C PHE A 531 -11.50 -18.13 5.42
N MET A 532 -12.34 -19.04 5.91
CA MET A 532 -13.27 -18.75 7.00
C MET A 532 -12.55 -18.49 8.32
N ASN A 533 -11.42 -19.16 8.58
CA ASN A 533 -10.56 -18.83 9.71
C ASN A 533 -9.94 -17.43 9.57
N LEU A 534 -9.53 -17.02 8.37
CA LEU A 534 -9.11 -15.64 8.10
C LEU A 534 -10.23 -14.64 8.40
N CYS A 535 -11.48 -14.92 8.00
CA CYS A 535 -12.63 -14.08 8.33
C CYS A 535 -12.81 -13.94 9.85
N ARG A 536 -12.69 -15.04 10.60
CA ARG A 536 -12.75 -15.04 12.06
C ARG A 536 -11.63 -14.20 12.70
N ILE A 537 -10.42 -14.27 12.15
CA ILE A 537 -9.27 -13.47 12.60
C ILE A 537 -9.53 -11.97 12.38
N VAL A 538 -10.10 -11.58 11.24
CA VAL A 538 -10.43 -10.17 10.94
C VAL A 538 -11.56 -9.65 11.82
N GLU A 539 -12.59 -10.47 12.04
CA GLU A 539 -13.71 -10.15 12.94
C GLU A 539 -13.24 -9.91 14.37
N ASN A 540 -12.52 -10.88 14.95
CA ASN A 540 -12.22 -10.94 16.38
C ASN A 540 -10.84 -10.39 16.75
N GLY A 541 -10.00 -10.07 15.77
CA GLY A 541 -8.57 -9.85 15.97
C GLY A 541 -7.84 -11.14 16.33
N ASP A 542 -6.52 -11.11 16.16
CA ASP A 542 -5.63 -12.17 16.64
C ASP A 542 -4.23 -11.60 16.89
N GLU A 543 -3.83 -11.56 18.17
CA GLU A 543 -2.52 -11.05 18.55
C GLU A 543 -1.36 -11.90 18.04
N GLY A 544 -1.59 -13.20 17.81
CA GLY A 544 -0.59 -14.15 17.32
C GLY A 544 -0.19 -13.92 15.86
N VAL A 545 -1.01 -13.19 15.11
CA VAL A 545 -0.73 -12.78 13.73
C VAL A 545 -0.80 -11.26 13.54
N ASN A 546 -0.76 -10.48 14.63
CA ASN A 546 -0.77 -9.00 14.64
C ASN A 546 -2.02 -8.35 14.00
N VAL A 547 -3.17 -9.01 14.06
CA VAL A 547 -4.41 -8.45 13.52
C VAL A 547 -5.22 -7.79 14.64
N PRO A 548 -5.50 -6.47 14.58
CA PRO A 548 -6.44 -5.84 15.50
C PRO A 548 -7.89 -6.24 15.19
N VAL A 549 -8.81 -5.94 16.10
CA VAL A 549 -10.24 -6.16 15.88
C VAL A 549 -10.74 -5.15 14.84
N TYR A 550 -11.26 -5.63 13.70
CA TYR A 550 -11.91 -4.76 12.71
C TYR A 550 -13.44 -4.67 12.91
N ASN A 551 -14.07 -5.69 13.50
CA ASN A 551 -15.53 -5.80 13.70
C ASN A 551 -16.33 -5.60 12.39
N GLY A 552 -17.66 -5.45 12.50
CA GLY A 552 -18.58 -5.25 11.38
C GLY A 552 -19.30 -6.53 10.98
N GLY A 553 -20.61 -6.43 10.72
CA GLY A 553 -21.46 -7.59 10.42
C GLY A 553 -21.03 -8.41 9.19
N LEU A 554 -20.23 -7.82 8.28
CA LEU A 554 -19.75 -8.51 7.08
C LEU A 554 -18.91 -9.75 7.40
N PHE A 555 -18.00 -9.68 8.38
CA PHE A 555 -17.10 -10.79 8.72
C PHE A 555 -17.66 -11.69 9.82
N MET A 556 -18.92 -11.50 10.23
CA MET A 556 -19.55 -12.27 11.28
C MET A 556 -19.40 -13.77 11.04
N THR A 557 -18.67 -14.47 11.91
CA THR A 557 -18.47 -15.91 11.78
C THR A 557 -19.25 -16.69 12.81
N THR A 558 -19.49 -16.17 14.02
CA THR A 558 -20.19 -16.86 15.10
C THR A 558 -21.31 -15.99 15.69
N PRO A 559 -22.48 -15.90 15.02
CA PRO A 559 -23.62 -15.16 15.54
C PRO A 559 -24.20 -15.80 16.80
N ASP A 560 -24.77 -14.98 17.68
CA ASP A 560 -25.60 -15.47 18.80
C ASP A 560 -26.85 -16.19 18.27
N ASP A 561 -27.32 -17.22 18.99
CA ASP A 561 -28.51 -18.00 18.59
C ASP A 561 -29.78 -17.15 18.47
N SER A 562 -29.87 -16.03 19.19
CA SER A 562 -31.00 -15.10 19.16
C SER A 562 -30.89 -13.99 18.09
N ASP A 563 -29.80 -13.92 17.34
CA ASP A 563 -29.60 -12.89 16.32
C ASP A 563 -30.27 -13.31 15.00
N ASP A 564 -31.39 -12.66 14.66
CA ASP A 564 -32.17 -12.92 13.44
C ASP A 564 -31.83 -11.96 12.29
N THR A 565 -30.76 -11.17 12.40
CA THR A 565 -30.32 -10.29 11.32
C THR A 565 -29.94 -11.06 10.05
N PRO A 566 -30.07 -10.46 8.86
CA PRO A 566 -29.62 -11.08 7.60
C PRO A 566 -28.15 -11.51 7.64
N GLU A 567 -27.29 -10.73 8.30
CA GLU A 567 -25.88 -11.04 8.51
C GLU A 567 -25.68 -12.32 9.31
N ALA A 568 -26.41 -12.49 10.41
CA ALA A 568 -26.37 -13.70 11.24
C ALA A 568 -26.89 -14.93 10.48
N GLN A 569 -27.96 -14.79 9.71
CA GLN A 569 -28.49 -15.86 8.86
C GLN A 569 -27.45 -16.32 7.82
N ASN A 570 -26.80 -15.38 7.14
CA ASN A 570 -25.75 -15.67 6.17
C ASN A 570 -24.52 -16.30 6.84
N ALA A 571 -24.14 -15.86 8.04
CA ALA A 571 -23.05 -16.47 8.81
C ALA A 571 -23.34 -17.93 9.13
N ARG A 572 -24.55 -18.26 9.60
CA ARG A 572 -24.99 -19.65 9.85
C ARG A 572 -24.96 -20.49 8.57
N PHE A 573 -25.43 -19.93 7.44
CA PHE A 573 -25.35 -20.60 6.15
C PHE A 573 -23.90 -20.96 5.77
N LEU A 574 -22.97 -20.01 5.89
CA LEU A 574 -21.55 -20.20 5.57
C LEU A 574 -20.82 -21.16 6.53
N GLN A 575 -21.31 -21.32 7.77
CA GLN A 575 -20.80 -22.37 8.66
C GLN A 575 -21.33 -23.77 8.26
N GLN A 576 -22.60 -23.84 7.85
CA GLN A 576 -23.29 -25.10 7.57
C GLN A 576 -22.87 -25.72 6.23
N TYR A 577 -22.75 -24.90 5.19
CA TYR A 577 -22.41 -25.34 3.85
C TYR A 577 -21.09 -24.72 3.39
N LYS A 578 -20.27 -25.51 2.71
CA LYS A 578 -18.92 -25.13 2.30
C LYS A 578 -18.80 -25.16 0.78
N VAL A 579 -17.77 -24.50 0.27
CA VAL A 579 -17.37 -24.56 -1.14
C VAL A 579 -16.19 -25.53 -1.25
N PRO A 580 -16.29 -26.63 -2.01
CA PRO A 580 -15.16 -27.52 -2.23
C PRO A 580 -13.97 -26.82 -2.90
N ASP A 581 -12.76 -27.33 -2.61
CA ASP A 581 -11.48 -26.70 -2.94
C ASP A 581 -11.34 -26.41 -4.42
N LEU A 582 -11.78 -27.33 -5.30
CA LEU A 582 -11.78 -27.10 -6.74
C LEU A 582 -12.58 -25.84 -7.16
N HIS A 583 -13.80 -25.67 -6.64
CA HIS A 583 -14.63 -24.51 -6.97
C HIS A 583 -14.11 -23.23 -6.33
N PHE A 584 -13.64 -23.33 -5.08
CA PHE A 584 -13.07 -22.19 -4.37
C PHE A 584 -11.79 -21.69 -5.07
N ALA A 585 -10.91 -22.61 -5.50
CA ALA A 585 -9.70 -22.30 -6.24
C ALA A 585 -10.00 -21.66 -7.59
N LYS A 586 -10.91 -22.25 -8.39
CA LYS A 586 -11.33 -21.68 -9.68
C LYS A 586 -11.90 -20.27 -9.54
N ALA A 587 -12.71 -20.04 -8.51
CA ALA A 587 -13.31 -18.74 -8.24
C ALA A 587 -12.27 -17.71 -7.76
N LEU A 588 -11.45 -18.06 -6.77
CA LEU A 588 -10.44 -17.15 -6.21
C LEU A 588 -9.36 -16.79 -7.23
N ASP A 589 -8.91 -17.73 -8.06
CA ASP A 589 -7.91 -17.43 -9.08
C ASP A 589 -8.42 -16.45 -10.14
N ARG A 590 -9.65 -16.65 -10.62
CA ARG A 590 -10.33 -15.73 -11.57
C ARG A 590 -10.64 -14.36 -10.95
N LEU A 591 -10.85 -14.33 -9.64
CA LEU A 591 -11.04 -13.09 -8.89
C LEU A 591 -9.71 -12.33 -8.72
N ALA A 592 -8.60 -13.05 -8.56
CA ALA A 592 -7.30 -12.50 -8.25
C ALA A 592 -6.42 -12.18 -9.46
N ARG A 593 -6.64 -12.85 -10.61
CA ARG A 593 -5.83 -12.70 -11.83
C ARG A 593 -6.70 -12.43 -13.06
N ASP A 594 -6.11 -11.75 -14.04
CA ASP A 594 -6.70 -11.51 -15.35
C ASP A 594 -5.67 -11.78 -16.44
N GLU A 595 -6.13 -12.21 -17.61
CA GLU A 595 -5.25 -12.37 -18.76
C GLU A 595 -4.83 -10.98 -19.23
N ASP A 596 -3.53 -10.75 -19.39
CA ASP A 596 -3.06 -9.54 -20.04
C ASP A 596 -3.29 -9.65 -21.56
N PRO A 597 -4.06 -8.73 -22.19
CA PRO A 597 -4.38 -8.85 -23.61
C PRO A 597 -3.17 -8.77 -24.56
N LYS A 598 -2.01 -8.28 -24.10
CA LYS A 598 -0.79 -8.20 -24.92
C LYS A 598 0.18 -9.34 -24.63
N ARG A 599 0.34 -9.72 -23.36
CA ARG A 599 1.27 -10.79 -22.95
C ARG A 599 0.66 -12.19 -23.04
N LEU A 600 -0.67 -12.28 -23.01
CA LEU A 600 -1.45 -13.53 -23.03
C LEU A 600 -1.16 -14.46 -21.83
N ASP A 601 -0.64 -13.91 -20.74
CA ASP A 601 -0.45 -14.59 -19.47
C ASP A 601 -1.35 -14.01 -18.37
N LEU A 602 -1.64 -14.83 -17.36
CA LEU A 602 -2.41 -14.46 -16.19
C LEU A 602 -1.58 -13.60 -15.25
N VAL A 603 -1.96 -12.34 -15.12
CA VAL A 603 -1.33 -11.35 -14.25
C VAL A 603 -2.20 -11.03 -13.03
N PRO A 604 -1.60 -10.76 -11.86
CA PRO A 604 -2.35 -10.33 -10.68
C PRO A 604 -3.10 -9.02 -10.90
N ILE A 605 -4.32 -8.95 -10.37
CA ILE A 605 -5.15 -7.74 -10.37
C ILE A 605 -4.69 -6.83 -9.23
N ASP A 606 -4.40 -5.57 -9.58
CA ASP A 606 -4.08 -4.52 -8.61
C ASP A 606 -5.36 -3.87 -8.05
N PHE A 607 -5.88 -4.41 -6.94
CA PHE A 607 -7.06 -3.89 -6.25
C PHE A 607 -6.86 -2.51 -5.60
N LYS A 608 -5.61 -2.00 -5.52
CA LYS A 608 -5.32 -0.63 -5.08
C LYS A 608 -5.69 0.39 -6.15
N SER A 609 -5.59 0.02 -7.42
CA SER A 609 -6.02 0.83 -8.55
C SER A 609 -7.54 0.82 -8.77
N LEU A 610 -8.22 -0.24 -8.32
CA LEU A 610 -9.67 -0.31 -8.35
C LEU A 610 -10.25 0.61 -7.27
N GLY A 611 -11.05 1.59 -7.68
CA GLY A 611 -11.76 2.47 -6.77
C GLY A 611 -12.94 1.76 -6.09
N VAL A 612 -13.38 2.29 -4.95
CA VAL A 612 -14.56 1.78 -4.21
C VAL A 612 -15.81 1.74 -5.11
N ARG A 613 -15.91 2.67 -6.08
CA ARG A 613 -17.02 2.73 -7.05
C ARG A 613 -17.07 1.50 -7.96
N GLN A 614 -15.93 1.06 -8.47
CA GLN A 614 -15.85 -0.10 -9.35
C GLN A 614 -16.27 -1.37 -8.61
N LEU A 615 -15.83 -1.53 -7.35
CA LEU A 615 -16.31 -2.63 -6.51
C LEU A 615 -17.81 -2.53 -6.22
N GLY A 616 -18.30 -1.33 -5.89
CA GLY A 616 -19.73 -1.05 -5.71
C GLY A 616 -20.59 -1.48 -6.90
N SER A 617 -20.12 -1.26 -8.12
CA SER A 617 -20.88 -1.57 -9.34
C SER A 617 -21.03 -3.07 -9.62
N ILE A 618 -20.11 -3.90 -9.10
CA ILE A 618 -20.21 -5.37 -9.15
C ILE A 618 -21.38 -5.81 -8.28
N TYR A 619 -21.42 -5.30 -7.05
CA TYR A 619 -22.43 -5.63 -6.06
C TYR A 619 -23.83 -5.16 -6.45
N GLU A 620 -23.95 -3.90 -6.87
CA GLU A 620 -25.20 -3.34 -7.35
C GLU A 620 -25.74 -4.13 -8.56
N GLY A 621 -24.84 -4.69 -9.37
CA GLY A 621 -25.21 -5.51 -10.52
C GLY A 621 -25.76 -6.87 -10.09
N LEU A 622 -25.16 -7.53 -9.10
CA LEU A 622 -25.60 -8.84 -8.61
C LEU A 622 -27.02 -8.81 -8.04
N LEU A 623 -27.44 -7.70 -7.42
CA LEU A 623 -28.78 -7.55 -6.84
C LEU A 623 -29.94 -7.66 -7.87
N GLU A 624 -29.65 -7.67 -9.18
CA GLU A 624 -30.66 -7.91 -10.23
C GLU A 624 -30.86 -9.39 -10.58
N PHE A 625 -30.11 -10.31 -9.96
CA PHE A 625 -30.04 -11.70 -10.40
C PHE A 625 -30.63 -12.67 -9.39
N LYS A 626 -31.23 -13.74 -9.94
CA LYS A 626 -31.62 -14.93 -9.19
C LYS A 626 -30.77 -16.11 -9.58
N LEU A 627 -30.46 -16.94 -8.59
CA LEU A 627 -29.79 -18.21 -8.82
C LEU A 627 -30.79 -19.24 -9.35
N ARG A 628 -30.42 -19.92 -10.43
CA ARG A 628 -31.22 -20.98 -11.07
C ARG A 628 -30.37 -22.19 -11.36
N ILE A 629 -31.03 -23.34 -11.47
CA ILE A 629 -30.45 -24.59 -11.96
C ILE A 629 -31.14 -24.95 -13.28
N ALA A 630 -30.35 -25.17 -14.33
CA ALA A 630 -30.85 -25.47 -15.66
C ALA A 630 -31.65 -26.79 -15.66
N PRO A 631 -32.98 -26.77 -15.92
CA PRO A 631 -33.78 -27.99 -15.90
C PRO A 631 -33.52 -28.88 -17.13
N THR A 632 -33.09 -28.27 -18.23
CA THR A 632 -32.74 -28.91 -19.51
C THR A 632 -31.52 -28.21 -20.10
N LYS A 633 -31.09 -28.59 -21.31
CA LYS A 633 -30.09 -27.80 -22.05
C LYS A 633 -30.69 -26.43 -22.38
N MET A 634 -30.07 -25.36 -21.89
CA MET A 634 -30.50 -23.98 -22.13
C MET A 634 -29.57 -23.30 -23.15
N ALA A 635 -30.08 -22.30 -23.86
CA ALA A 635 -29.32 -21.45 -24.78
C ALA A 635 -29.35 -20.00 -24.29
N ILE A 636 -28.20 -19.32 -24.36
CA ILE A 636 -28.11 -17.88 -24.12
C ILE A 636 -28.32 -17.17 -25.45
N VAL A 637 -29.43 -16.43 -25.58
CA VAL A 637 -29.85 -15.77 -26.82
C VAL A 637 -29.80 -14.25 -26.69
N LYS A 638 -29.60 -13.55 -27.83
CA LYS A 638 -29.69 -12.10 -27.88
C LYS A 638 -31.15 -11.64 -27.77
N GLY A 639 -31.54 -11.15 -26.60
CA GLY A 639 -32.85 -10.54 -26.39
C GLY A 639 -32.93 -9.10 -26.91
N LYS A 640 -34.12 -8.49 -26.82
CA LYS A 640 -34.37 -7.12 -27.32
C LYS A 640 -33.57 -6.01 -26.61
N LYS A 641 -33.22 -6.21 -25.34
CA LYS A 641 -32.49 -5.23 -24.50
C LYS A 641 -31.33 -5.84 -23.68
N SER A 642 -31.31 -7.15 -23.47
CA SER A 642 -30.27 -7.88 -22.72
C SER A 642 -30.21 -9.33 -23.20
N GLU A 643 -29.23 -10.08 -22.72
CA GLU A 643 -29.19 -11.54 -22.86
C GLU A 643 -30.43 -12.18 -22.20
N GLN A 644 -30.90 -13.29 -22.78
CA GLN A 644 -32.00 -14.11 -22.25
C GLN A 644 -31.58 -15.58 -22.27
N ILE A 645 -31.99 -16.34 -21.25
CA ILE A 645 -31.69 -17.76 -21.12
C ILE A 645 -32.99 -18.53 -21.32
N ILE A 646 -33.08 -19.28 -22.41
CA ILE A 646 -34.29 -20.04 -22.77
C ILE A 646 -33.94 -21.50 -23.07
N PRO A 647 -34.89 -22.46 -23.02
CA PRO A 647 -34.63 -23.83 -23.44
C PRO A 647 -34.04 -23.89 -24.85
N TYR A 648 -33.03 -24.74 -25.06
CA TYR A 648 -32.36 -24.85 -26.36
C TYR A 648 -33.34 -25.22 -27.49
N THR A 649 -34.31 -26.08 -27.17
CA THR A 649 -35.39 -26.47 -28.09
C THR A 649 -36.30 -25.30 -28.48
N GLU A 650 -36.49 -24.35 -27.57
CA GLU A 650 -37.27 -23.14 -27.86
C GLU A 650 -36.48 -22.20 -28.76
N ALA A 651 -35.20 -21.95 -28.45
CA ALA A 651 -34.31 -21.14 -29.29
C ALA A 651 -34.23 -21.66 -30.73
N ALA A 652 -34.15 -22.98 -30.90
CA ALA A 652 -34.15 -23.63 -32.21
C ALA A 652 -35.48 -23.43 -32.95
N LYS A 653 -36.62 -23.58 -32.25
CA LYS A 653 -37.97 -23.39 -32.83
C LYS A 653 -38.21 -21.94 -33.26
N THR A 654 -37.80 -20.97 -32.45
CA THR A 654 -38.03 -19.54 -32.71
C THR A 654 -36.95 -18.92 -33.59
N LYS A 655 -35.93 -19.70 -34.01
CA LYS A 655 -34.73 -19.22 -34.73
C LYS A 655 -34.06 -18.04 -34.01
N SER A 656 -34.09 -18.06 -32.67
CA SER A 656 -33.45 -17.03 -31.86
C SER A 656 -31.94 -17.07 -32.08
N ARG A 657 -31.29 -15.89 -32.17
CA ARG A 657 -29.85 -15.81 -32.31
C ARG A 657 -29.17 -16.22 -31.01
N ILE A 658 -28.66 -17.46 -30.96
CA ILE A 658 -27.80 -17.96 -29.88
C ILE A 658 -26.48 -17.19 -29.92
N LEU A 659 -26.04 -16.70 -28.76
CA LEU A 659 -24.77 -16.01 -28.62
C LEU A 659 -23.64 -17.03 -28.71
N THR A 660 -22.51 -16.65 -29.29
CA THR A 660 -21.31 -17.48 -29.34
C THR A 660 -20.25 -16.94 -28.39
N HIS A 661 -19.43 -17.82 -27.85
CA HIS A 661 -18.24 -17.41 -27.12
C HIS A 661 -17.29 -16.64 -28.06
N LYS A 662 -16.36 -15.85 -27.50
CA LYS A 662 -15.37 -15.15 -28.34
C LYS A 662 -14.54 -16.20 -29.08
N LYS A 663 -13.98 -15.84 -30.24
CA LYS A 663 -13.14 -16.78 -31.03
C LYS A 663 -11.95 -17.34 -30.22
N ALA A 664 -11.45 -16.57 -29.26
CA ALA A 664 -10.40 -17.00 -28.33
C ALA A 664 -10.86 -18.15 -27.42
N ASP A 665 -12.15 -18.25 -27.09
CA ASP A 665 -12.72 -19.24 -26.17
C ASP A 665 -13.25 -20.48 -26.90
N GLY A 666 -12.72 -20.80 -28.08
CA GLY A 666 -13.13 -21.98 -28.87
C GLY A 666 -14.38 -21.81 -29.75
N GLY A 667 -15.01 -20.63 -29.77
CA GLY A 667 -15.98 -20.23 -30.81
C GLY A 667 -17.32 -21.00 -30.84
N GLY A 668 -17.74 -21.63 -29.74
CA GLY A 668 -18.98 -22.40 -29.63
C GLY A 668 -20.23 -21.59 -29.27
N GLU A 669 -21.42 -22.20 -29.43
CA GLU A 669 -22.69 -21.66 -28.91
C GLU A 669 -22.65 -21.59 -27.37
N ARG A 670 -23.07 -20.45 -26.81
CA ARG A 670 -23.23 -20.28 -25.35
C ARG A 670 -24.46 -21.05 -24.89
N VAL A 671 -24.21 -22.25 -24.37
CA VAL A 671 -25.24 -23.17 -23.87
C VAL A 671 -24.94 -23.61 -22.44
N LEU A 672 -26.00 -23.85 -21.67
CA LEU A 672 -25.90 -24.37 -20.32
C LEU A 672 -26.43 -25.81 -20.32
N PRO A 673 -25.64 -26.81 -19.89
CA PRO A 673 -26.13 -28.18 -19.78
C PRO A 673 -27.18 -28.30 -18.67
N ARG A 674 -27.98 -29.38 -18.70
CA ARG A 674 -28.90 -29.71 -17.60
C ARG A 674 -28.11 -29.82 -16.30
N GLY A 675 -28.61 -29.20 -15.24
CA GLY A 675 -27.98 -29.16 -13.91
C GLY A 675 -26.96 -28.02 -13.74
N ALA A 676 -26.66 -27.24 -14.77
CA ALA A 676 -25.79 -26.07 -14.65
C ALA A 676 -26.42 -25.01 -13.74
N VAL A 677 -25.61 -24.47 -12.83
CA VAL A 677 -25.96 -23.35 -11.96
C VAL A 677 -25.68 -22.06 -12.72
N TYR A 678 -26.64 -21.14 -12.76
CA TYR A 678 -26.49 -19.88 -13.49
C TYR A 678 -27.28 -18.74 -12.83
N LEU A 679 -26.91 -17.51 -13.20
CA LEU A 679 -27.62 -16.29 -12.79
C LEU A 679 -28.61 -15.88 -13.89
N GLU A 680 -29.87 -15.70 -13.50
CA GLU A 680 -30.94 -15.19 -14.34
C GLU A 680 -31.25 -13.74 -13.95
N ASN A 681 -31.20 -12.80 -14.91
CA ASN A 681 -31.53 -11.40 -14.63
C ASN A 681 -33.05 -11.22 -14.48
N ASP A 682 -33.48 -10.78 -13.31
CA ASP A 682 -34.86 -10.41 -13.02
C ASP A 682 -35.00 -8.88 -13.12
N LYS A 683 -35.32 -8.40 -14.34
CA LYS A 683 -35.41 -6.98 -14.71
C LYS A 683 -36.35 -6.14 -13.82
N GLY A 684 -37.16 -6.77 -12.97
CA GLY A 684 -38.07 -6.11 -12.03
C GLY A 684 -37.45 -5.78 -10.67
N GLU A 685 -36.40 -6.49 -10.22
CA GLU A 685 -35.95 -6.40 -8.83
C GLU A 685 -35.33 -5.06 -8.49
N ARG A 686 -34.42 -4.50 -9.30
CA ARG A 686 -33.83 -3.18 -9.02
C ARG A 686 -34.85 -2.04 -8.92
N LYS A 687 -35.91 -2.09 -9.71
CA LYS A 687 -37.00 -1.10 -9.63
C LYS A 687 -37.86 -1.30 -8.37
N ALA A 688 -38.01 -2.54 -7.93
CA ALA A 688 -38.77 -2.88 -6.73
C ALA A 688 -37.99 -2.56 -5.45
N THR A 689 -36.67 -2.76 -5.43
CA THR A 689 -35.81 -2.53 -4.26
C THR A 689 -35.23 -1.12 -4.18
N GLY A 690 -35.24 -0.37 -5.29
CA GLY A 690 -34.67 0.98 -5.35
C GLY A 690 -33.15 1.02 -5.18
N SER A 691 -32.46 -0.10 -5.34
CA SER A 691 -31.01 -0.24 -5.11
C SER A 691 -30.18 0.35 -6.25
N TYR A 692 -30.22 1.68 -6.39
CA TYR A 692 -29.40 2.44 -7.33
C TYR A 692 -28.31 3.22 -6.60
N TYR A 693 -27.06 3.08 -7.03
CA TYR A 693 -26.02 3.99 -6.55
C TYR A 693 -26.30 5.41 -7.04
N THR A 694 -26.16 6.38 -6.13
CA THR A 694 -26.38 7.80 -6.46
C THR A 694 -25.19 8.32 -7.29
N PRO A 695 -25.42 8.94 -8.45
CA PRO A 695 -24.36 9.54 -9.28
C PRO A 695 -23.49 10.54 -8.50
N ASP A 696 -22.18 10.55 -8.79
CA ASP A 696 -21.17 11.30 -8.04
C ASP A 696 -21.44 12.81 -7.98
N HIS A 697 -21.88 13.40 -9.08
CA HIS A 697 -22.22 14.82 -9.13
C HIS A 697 -23.38 15.18 -8.19
N ILE A 698 -24.32 14.25 -7.96
CA ILE A 698 -25.42 14.43 -7.00
C ILE A 698 -24.89 14.30 -5.57
N VAL A 699 -24.08 13.28 -5.29
CA VAL A 699 -23.47 13.10 -3.96
C VAL A 699 -22.62 14.31 -3.59
N LYS A 700 -21.75 14.77 -4.49
CA LYS A 700 -20.91 15.96 -4.32
C LYS A 700 -21.77 17.19 -4.04
N TYR A 701 -22.82 17.40 -4.82
CA TYR A 701 -23.75 18.50 -4.61
C TYR A 701 -24.42 18.43 -3.22
N ILE A 702 -24.94 17.26 -2.82
CA ILE A 702 -25.57 17.08 -1.49
C ILE A 702 -24.57 17.37 -0.37
N VAL A 703 -23.37 16.79 -0.42
CA VAL A 703 -22.34 16.98 0.63
C VAL A 703 -21.91 18.44 0.71
N GLU A 704 -21.67 19.08 -0.43
CA GLU A 704 -21.28 20.50 -0.52
C GLU A 704 -22.33 21.43 0.08
N HIS A 705 -23.62 21.12 -0.05
CA HIS A 705 -24.71 21.97 0.42
C HIS A 705 -25.29 21.57 1.77
N THR A 706 -24.92 20.41 2.33
CA THR A 706 -25.40 19.94 3.65
C THR A 706 -24.29 19.93 4.70
N VAL A 707 -23.19 19.22 4.44
CA VAL A 707 -22.05 19.11 5.36
C VAL A 707 -21.15 20.35 5.24
N GLY A 708 -20.96 20.86 4.02
CA GLY A 708 -20.15 22.03 3.73
C GLY A 708 -20.46 23.24 4.62
N PRO A 709 -21.72 23.71 4.71
CA PRO A 709 -22.08 24.86 5.54
C PRO A 709 -21.85 24.63 7.03
N VAL A 710 -22.08 23.41 7.52
CA VAL A 710 -21.86 23.05 8.93
C VAL A 710 -20.38 23.09 9.28
N LEU A 711 -19.52 22.56 8.40
CA LEU A 711 -18.07 22.64 8.57
C LEU A 711 -17.58 24.08 8.48
N GLN A 712 -18.07 24.84 7.49
CA GLN A 712 -17.72 26.26 7.33
C GLN A 712 -18.07 27.07 8.58
N ALA A 713 -19.27 26.92 9.12
CA ALA A 713 -19.69 27.62 10.34
C ALA A 713 -18.81 27.25 11.55
N LYS A 714 -18.43 25.96 11.69
CA LYS A 714 -17.50 25.52 12.74
C LYS A 714 -16.10 26.12 12.55
N PHE A 715 -15.58 26.12 11.32
CA PHE A 715 -14.28 26.72 11.02
C PHE A 715 -14.29 28.22 11.26
N GLU A 716 -15.35 28.93 10.87
CA GLU A 716 -15.51 30.36 11.12
C GLU A 716 -15.58 30.69 12.61
N ALA A 717 -16.30 29.89 13.40
CA ALA A 717 -16.34 30.04 14.86
C ALA A 717 -14.99 29.75 15.54
N LEU A 718 -14.19 28.84 14.99
CA LEU A 718 -12.85 28.51 15.48
C LEU A 718 -11.78 29.52 15.03
N ARG A 719 -11.95 30.17 13.88
CA ARG A 719 -10.94 31.04 13.26
C ARG A 719 -10.42 32.16 14.18
N PRO A 720 -11.25 32.88 14.98
CA PRO A 720 -10.75 33.86 15.94
C PRO A 720 -9.93 33.23 17.07
N LYS A 721 -10.35 32.06 17.57
CA LYS A 721 -9.65 31.34 18.64
C LYS A 721 -8.30 30.81 18.15
N LEU A 722 -8.27 30.26 16.94
CA LEU A 722 -7.04 29.83 16.27
C LEU A 722 -6.07 31.01 16.07
N ARG A 723 -6.56 32.16 15.57
CA ARG A 723 -5.74 33.38 15.45
C ARG A 723 -5.21 33.87 16.81
N GLN A 724 -5.99 33.75 17.87
CA GLN A 724 -5.56 34.12 19.22
C GLN A 724 -4.48 33.17 19.74
N ALA A 725 -4.66 31.86 19.57
CA ALA A 725 -3.67 30.85 19.92
C ALA A 725 -2.37 31.05 19.12
N GLU A 726 -2.46 31.30 17.82
CA GLU A 726 -1.31 31.62 16.95
C GLU A 726 -0.58 32.87 17.42
N LYS A 727 -1.31 33.93 17.79
CA LYS A 727 -0.72 35.17 18.32
C LYS A 727 0.00 34.93 19.66
N LEU A 728 -0.59 34.12 20.55
CA LEU A 728 0.03 33.75 21.82
C LEU A 728 1.29 32.91 21.61
N ARG A 729 1.26 31.97 20.67
CA ARG A 729 2.42 31.16 20.29
C ARG A 729 3.54 32.03 19.75
N LYS A 730 3.27 32.88 18.76
CA LYS A 730 4.24 33.87 18.22
C LYS A 730 4.81 34.79 19.30
N ALA A 731 3.99 35.25 20.25
CA ALA A 731 4.46 36.07 21.36
C ALA A 731 5.37 35.29 22.32
N PHE A 732 5.06 34.02 22.59
CA PHE A 732 5.90 33.13 23.39
C PHE A 732 7.25 32.89 22.69
N ASP A 733 7.25 32.57 21.40
CA ASP A 733 8.47 32.29 20.64
C ASP A 733 9.40 33.52 20.60
N LYS A 734 8.84 34.70 20.31
CA LYS A 734 9.59 35.97 20.35
C LYS A 734 10.18 36.27 21.73
N LYS A 735 9.48 35.89 22.81
CA LYS A 735 10.00 36.00 24.18
C LYS A 735 11.15 35.02 24.43
N GLN A 736 11.07 33.79 23.92
CA GLN A 736 12.15 32.80 24.03
C GLN A 736 13.42 33.27 23.30
N GLU A 737 13.27 33.79 22.08
CA GLU A 737 14.38 34.37 21.30
C GLU A 737 15.03 35.56 22.00
N GLY A 738 14.22 36.46 22.57
CA GLY A 738 14.73 37.58 23.38
C GLY A 738 15.50 37.10 24.62
N LEU A 739 15.00 36.08 25.32
CA LEU A 739 15.69 35.49 26.48
C LEU A 739 17.03 34.86 26.08
N LYS A 740 17.05 34.06 25.00
CA LYS A 740 18.29 33.47 24.46
C LYS A 740 19.30 34.53 24.05
N SER A 741 18.85 35.60 23.37
CA SER A 741 19.71 36.70 22.92
C SER A 741 20.30 37.50 24.08
N ALA A 742 19.61 37.54 25.23
CA ALA A 742 20.07 38.17 26.46
C ALA A 742 20.90 37.24 27.37
N GLY A 743 21.22 36.02 26.95
CA GLY A 743 21.94 35.02 27.75
C GLY A 743 21.14 34.46 28.94
N LEU A 744 19.82 34.66 28.95
CA LEU A 744 18.91 34.17 29.99
C LEU A 744 18.35 32.80 29.62
N ARG A 745 18.06 31.98 30.65
CA ARG A 745 17.53 30.63 30.46
C ARG A 745 16.10 30.70 29.88
N PRO A 746 15.82 30.07 28.72
CA PRO A 746 14.49 30.03 28.15
C PRO A 746 13.49 29.26 29.03
N GLU A 747 12.20 29.53 28.87
CA GLU A 747 11.15 28.77 29.55
C GLU A 747 11.00 27.37 28.92
N ALA A 748 10.46 26.41 29.68
CA ALA A 748 10.28 25.03 29.21
C ALA A 748 9.37 24.96 27.97
N SER A 749 9.80 24.23 26.92
CA SER A 749 9.05 24.09 25.66
C SER A 749 7.65 23.50 25.85
N ALA A 750 7.48 22.64 26.86
CA ALA A 750 6.19 22.07 27.23
C ALA A 750 5.09 23.12 27.54
N LYS A 751 5.45 24.38 27.86
CA LYS A 751 4.48 25.47 27.99
C LYS A 751 3.92 25.93 26.65
N ALA A 752 4.74 25.87 25.60
CA ALA A 752 4.31 26.21 24.26
C ALA A 752 3.24 25.22 23.78
N ASP A 753 3.40 23.93 24.11
CA ASP A 753 2.48 22.85 23.74
C ASP A 753 1.11 22.93 24.45
N LEU A 754 1.00 23.80 25.46
CA LEU A 754 -0.26 24.09 26.14
C LEU A 754 -1.06 25.21 25.46
N ILE A 755 -0.44 26.01 24.58
CA ILE A 755 -1.11 27.14 23.91
C ILE A 755 -2.10 26.60 22.88
N GLY A 756 -3.40 26.82 23.10
CA GLY A 756 -4.45 26.37 22.21
C GLY A 756 -4.80 24.88 22.35
N ARG A 757 -4.33 24.20 23.40
CA ARG A 757 -4.61 22.79 23.68
C ARG A 757 -6.11 22.50 23.89
N GLU A 758 -6.86 23.52 24.30
CA GLU A 758 -8.30 23.52 24.50
C GLU A 758 -9.13 23.65 23.22
N LEU A 759 -8.49 23.97 22.08
CA LEU A 759 -9.09 24.03 20.75
C LEU A 759 -8.96 22.68 20.04
#